data_AF-A0A5C3M088-F1
#
_entry.id   AF-A0A5C3M088-F1
#
_cell.length_a   1.000
_cell.length_b   1.000
_cell.length_c   1.000
_cell.angle_alpha   90.00
_cell.angle_beta   90.00
_cell.angle_gamma   90.00
#
_symmetry.space_group_name_H-M   'P 1'
#
loop_
_entity.id
_entity.type
_entity.pdbx_description
1 polymer ?
#
loop_
_entity_poly.entity_id
_entity_poly.type
_entity_poly.pdbx_seq_one_letter_code
_entity_poly.pdbx_strand_id
1 'polypeptide(L)'
;MTMRKKKNVLDLQQTYESIMELLATIKPLLDDPKHSNRPSVVEDLEQVASLAESFIEQRPRSNKSWSHLADALDQEGVNLWNISGLVRSEDDGRTLIASLRLAAFRLVEAGLETKPGIDSLLHVLQLASKTGATLSQSGNNVVAGTVLTSAAKFEELLRNADDADGTHRQAIACATIVYLSSRMEAAWREGNYTVADFMSHKISNDADRLSLLPPHVRELLAFKLHQIGKSMLKGTDEQDRNRAVDAVEWLQKAFSMADQLEDTAAPGVAELKISILRTMARAYFLSRAYDRAEAALEELVPTIDASTDHASSEYQELRWLRLAILKKRKAGDAALLDAFKSIIDHMELSETSITDVLQDLRTLSHQYFLVTAVHQYCIDCALRHHGTEQESVDRLLLSLIFHCAKDEDHTRAMNTLEAAFSSVSEAEVELPSVPTTACLTLIWQYGDRHYHAKRWSQAADWYLAGSHELFRKSSLSTSSKCFRKAALCHIEQREYAKASTVIRRCPTSEATTHYVIFLTAIHQGLEDEAIRAMQDMQKTPDFDRKMLLLATQISHQSEMKTVLLTVLEALLKTLKVGTTDGEAVVEAMTLIRCIIKLALKLLVEPIANMPLLIDTVVNHFRTARILTEAASAQKAVSLIFKDVSWLWRTAYNCAVQGCSEWEHCEERISELFDISRDLLEACCQASPVDVDAELCLHLINASFASVSGRVFSLREAIQSNRTVDKDRLYSIAADIKASKNKIVAVVSKNKIQDDNDRSRVQYFIHVLQVFEAEFLVQLKDWDQVSQIVAEIVNSGPLAVGTFEAIADILWVDKDCPINVLYGCLEAILRASLDHSSLSVEKFARWLRAICTIILARNTPADRVKAIGYVEQALTVMEENDDSDEPYPMDERQWLLGTAYNTGTECLHASLLDEAKRWFEASTVICRFVPGGKERAKKISETYMHLLSRYTSKG
;
A
#
# COMPACT_ATOMS: atom_id res chain seq x y z
N MET A 1 49.99 -89.84 11.70
CA MET A 1 50.60 -90.05 13.02
C MET A 1 50.43 -88.77 13.82
N THR A 2 49.45 -88.75 14.70
CA THR A 2 49.15 -87.66 15.64
C THR A 2 48.47 -88.33 16.84
N MET A 3 49.14 -88.25 17.99
CA MET A 3 48.77 -88.98 19.21
C MET A 3 47.37 -88.57 19.71
N ARG A 4 46.41 -89.49 19.64
CA ARG A 4 45.16 -89.42 20.42
C ARG A 4 45.50 -89.67 21.89
N LYS A 5 45.51 -88.61 22.72
CA LYS A 5 45.40 -88.76 24.19
C LYS A 5 44.06 -89.44 24.50
N LYS A 6 44.10 -90.68 25.01
CA LYS A 6 42.94 -91.31 25.68
C LYS A 6 42.60 -90.44 26.90
N LYS A 7 41.42 -89.79 26.91
CA LYS A 7 40.82 -89.30 28.15
C LYS A 7 40.60 -90.52 29.07
N ASN A 8 41.08 -90.45 30.31
CA ASN A 8 40.71 -91.42 31.34
C ASN A 8 39.18 -91.35 31.50
N VAL A 9 38.48 -92.44 31.18
CA VAL A 9 37.04 -92.55 31.43
C VAL A 9 36.89 -92.97 32.89
N LEU A 10 36.35 -92.07 33.73
CA LEU A 10 36.03 -92.35 35.13
C LEU A 10 34.97 -93.48 35.20
N ASP A 11 35.08 -94.39 36.18
CA ASP A 11 34.00 -95.38 36.45
C ASP A 11 32.76 -94.64 36.99
N LEU A 12 31.59 -95.27 36.91
CA LEU A 12 30.31 -94.67 37.26
C LEU A 12 30.26 -94.17 38.72
N GLN A 13 30.91 -94.90 39.63
CA GLN A 13 31.08 -94.51 41.03
C GLN A 13 31.99 -93.27 41.19
N GLN A 14 33.07 -93.19 40.42
CA GLN A 14 34.00 -92.05 40.46
C GLN A 14 33.36 -90.79 39.89
N THR A 15 32.55 -90.94 38.84
CA THR A 15 31.79 -89.83 38.27
C THR A 15 30.79 -89.29 39.30
N TYR A 16 30.10 -90.17 40.05
CA TYR A 16 29.22 -89.79 41.16
C TYR A 16 29.98 -89.06 42.28
N GLU A 17 31.12 -89.59 42.72
CA GLU A 17 31.94 -88.97 43.78
C GLU A 17 32.44 -87.57 43.37
N SER A 18 32.87 -87.39 42.12
CA SER A 18 33.26 -86.08 41.59
C SER A 18 32.09 -85.09 41.53
N ILE A 19 30.87 -85.54 41.21
CA ILE A 19 29.67 -84.70 41.27
C ILE A 19 29.42 -84.25 42.72
N MET A 20 29.44 -85.18 43.68
CA MET A 20 29.15 -84.87 45.08
C MET A 20 30.21 -83.95 45.70
N GLU A 21 31.48 -84.09 45.34
CA GLU A 21 32.57 -83.20 45.78
C GLU A 21 32.38 -81.76 45.27
N LEU A 22 32.00 -81.60 44.00
CA LEU A 22 31.68 -80.30 43.44
C LEU A 22 30.44 -79.70 44.11
N LEU A 23 29.37 -80.47 44.32
CA LEU A 23 28.16 -80.00 45.00
C LEU A 23 28.41 -79.59 46.46
N ALA A 24 29.28 -80.28 47.18
CA ALA A 24 29.69 -79.90 48.53
C ALA A 24 30.41 -78.53 48.58
N THR A 25 31.09 -78.17 47.49
CA THR A 25 31.77 -76.88 47.34
C THR A 25 30.81 -75.77 46.88
N ILE A 26 29.88 -76.09 45.98
CA ILE A 26 28.93 -75.15 45.38
C ILE A 26 27.85 -74.72 46.39
N LYS A 27 27.25 -75.65 47.14
CA LYS A 27 26.08 -75.37 47.99
C LYS A 27 26.32 -74.27 49.04
N PRO A 28 27.42 -74.25 49.81
CA PRO A 28 27.68 -73.17 50.78
C PRO A 28 27.79 -71.80 50.13
N LEU A 29 28.24 -71.73 48.87
CA LEU A 29 28.40 -70.48 48.12
C LEU A 29 27.05 -69.95 47.59
N LEU A 30 26.03 -70.80 47.49
CA LEU A 30 24.68 -70.42 47.08
C LEU A 30 23.84 -69.85 48.24
N ASP A 31 24.22 -70.14 49.49
CA ASP A 31 23.52 -69.68 50.71
C ASP A 31 23.96 -68.27 51.19
N ASP A 32 25.09 -67.73 50.69
CA ASP A 32 25.59 -66.39 51.07
C ASP A 32 25.18 -65.29 50.07
N PRO A 33 24.27 -64.37 50.43
CA PRO A 33 23.76 -63.33 49.54
C PRO A 33 24.77 -62.23 49.19
N LYS A 34 25.96 -62.18 49.80
CA LYS A 34 26.99 -61.14 49.56
C LYS A 34 28.21 -61.59 48.75
N HIS A 35 28.20 -62.81 48.21
CA HIS A 35 29.39 -63.34 47.53
C HIS A 35 29.61 -62.76 46.11
N SER A 36 30.81 -62.21 45.89
CA SER A 36 31.27 -61.56 44.66
C SER A 36 31.84 -62.52 43.59
N ASN A 37 31.82 -63.83 43.81
CA ASN A 37 32.48 -64.83 42.95
C ASN A 37 31.50 -65.70 42.14
N ARG A 38 30.42 -65.11 41.63
CA ARG A 38 29.38 -65.81 40.85
C ARG A 38 29.89 -66.52 39.57
N PRO A 39 30.90 -66.02 38.83
CA PRO A 39 31.39 -66.69 37.63
C PRO A 39 32.01 -68.07 37.88
N SER A 40 32.72 -68.26 39.01
CA SER A 40 33.33 -69.56 39.33
C SER A 40 32.26 -70.60 39.68
N VAL A 41 31.20 -70.19 40.40
CA VAL A 41 30.05 -71.07 40.71
C VAL A 41 29.31 -71.50 39.45
N VAL A 42 29.21 -70.62 38.45
CA VAL A 42 28.64 -70.95 37.13
C VAL A 42 29.46 -72.01 36.41
N GLU A 43 30.79 -71.87 36.40
CA GLU A 43 31.71 -72.84 35.79
C GLU A 43 31.64 -74.22 36.49
N ASP A 44 31.61 -74.22 37.83
CA ASP A 44 31.47 -75.45 38.61
C ASP A 44 30.12 -76.14 38.37
N LEU A 45 29.02 -75.38 38.24
CA LEU A 45 27.69 -75.92 37.90
C LEU A 45 27.64 -76.49 36.47
N GLU A 46 28.30 -75.85 35.50
CA GLU A 46 28.43 -76.39 34.15
C GLU A 46 29.26 -77.68 34.13
N GLN A 47 30.29 -77.77 34.98
CA GLN A 47 31.07 -78.99 35.17
C GLN A 47 30.22 -80.10 35.80
N VAL A 48 29.40 -79.80 36.81
CA VAL A 48 28.42 -80.74 37.38
C VAL A 48 27.46 -81.26 36.31
N ALA A 49 26.92 -80.39 35.45
CA ALA A 49 26.04 -80.78 34.36
C ALA A 49 26.73 -81.73 33.36
N SER A 50 27.99 -81.46 33.01
CA SER A 50 28.81 -82.30 32.12
C SER A 50 29.11 -83.67 32.72
N LEU A 51 29.43 -83.74 34.02
CA LEU A 51 29.65 -85.00 34.72
C LEU A 51 28.36 -85.83 34.85
N ALA A 52 27.22 -85.18 35.11
CA ALA A 52 25.92 -85.84 35.14
C ALA A 52 25.53 -86.39 33.76
N GLU A 53 25.82 -85.68 32.67
CA GLU A 53 25.66 -86.18 31.30
C GLU A 53 26.55 -87.40 31.03
N SER A 54 27.82 -87.37 31.47
CA SER A 54 28.71 -88.54 31.42
C SER A 54 28.17 -89.73 32.23
N PHE A 55 27.55 -89.49 33.40
CA PHE A 55 26.92 -90.53 34.21
C PHE A 55 25.75 -91.20 33.46
N ILE A 56 24.90 -90.39 32.79
CA ILE A 56 23.79 -90.88 31.95
C ILE A 56 24.29 -91.79 30.82
N GLU A 57 25.39 -91.43 30.14
CA GLU A 57 25.95 -92.22 29.04
C GLU A 57 26.55 -93.57 29.50
N GLN A 58 27.07 -93.62 30.72
CA GLN A 58 27.74 -94.82 31.28
C GLN A 58 26.74 -95.82 31.88
N ARG A 59 25.63 -95.35 32.45
CA ARG A 59 24.65 -96.17 33.18
C ARG A 59 24.10 -97.37 32.39
N PRO A 60 23.69 -97.26 31.11
CA PRO A 60 23.20 -98.40 30.33
C PRO A 60 24.25 -99.50 30.11
N ARG A 61 25.54 -99.17 30.29
CA ARG A 61 26.69 -100.07 30.07
C ARG A 61 27.22 -100.69 31.36
N SER A 62 26.65 -100.34 32.51
CA SER A 62 27.10 -100.81 33.83
C SER A 62 26.31 -102.03 34.29
N ASN A 63 27.03 -103.06 34.75
CA ASN A 63 26.45 -104.27 35.36
C ASN A 63 26.23 -104.13 36.89
N LYS A 64 26.56 -102.98 37.49
CA LYS A 64 26.43 -102.72 38.94
C LYS A 64 25.08 -102.07 39.27
N SER A 65 24.54 -102.35 40.46
CA SER A 65 23.33 -101.66 40.96
C SER A 65 23.64 -100.20 41.23
N TRP A 66 23.13 -99.31 40.38
CA TRP A 66 23.33 -97.86 40.46
C TRP A 66 22.10 -97.11 40.99
N SER A 67 21.03 -97.81 41.39
CA SER A 67 19.76 -97.20 41.85
C SER A 67 19.95 -96.19 42.98
N HIS A 68 20.67 -96.57 44.05
CA HIS A 68 20.96 -95.65 45.16
C HIS A 68 21.77 -94.42 44.72
N LEU A 69 22.65 -94.55 43.72
CA LEU A 69 23.40 -93.40 43.20
C LEU A 69 22.49 -92.48 42.38
N ALA A 70 21.61 -93.06 41.58
CA ALA A 70 20.60 -92.34 40.80
C ALA A 70 19.61 -91.60 41.71
N ASP A 71 19.09 -92.24 42.76
CA ASP A 71 18.17 -91.62 43.73
C ASP A 71 18.82 -90.42 44.44
N ALA A 72 20.10 -90.56 44.81
CA ALA A 72 20.85 -89.47 45.43
C ALA A 72 21.08 -88.29 44.46
N LEU A 73 21.41 -88.57 43.20
CA LEU A 73 21.56 -87.52 42.18
C LEU A 73 20.22 -86.83 41.87
N ASP A 74 19.12 -87.57 41.83
CA ASP A 74 17.77 -86.99 41.67
C ASP A 74 17.45 -86.00 42.80
N GLN A 75 17.66 -86.43 44.05
CA GLN A 75 17.41 -85.60 45.22
C GLN A 75 18.26 -84.32 45.23
N GLU A 76 19.51 -84.43 44.79
CA GLU A 76 20.40 -83.28 44.61
C GLU A 76 19.96 -82.36 43.48
N GLY A 77 19.50 -82.92 42.36
CA GLY A 77 18.95 -82.17 41.24
C GLY A 77 17.70 -81.38 41.63
N VAL A 78 16.78 -81.99 42.36
CA VAL A 78 15.59 -81.32 42.90
C VAL A 78 15.97 -80.20 43.87
N ASN A 79 17.00 -80.39 44.70
CA ASN A 79 17.46 -79.37 45.63
C ASN A 79 18.01 -78.14 44.89
N LEU A 80 18.91 -78.35 43.91
CA LEU A 80 19.42 -77.26 43.06
C LEU A 80 18.29 -76.56 42.28
N TRP A 81 17.29 -77.32 41.82
CA TRP A 81 16.12 -76.75 41.15
C TRP A 81 15.36 -75.76 42.06
N ASN A 82 15.13 -76.14 43.31
CA ASN A 82 14.45 -75.29 44.29
C ASN A 82 15.28 -74.05 44.62
N ILE A 83 16.60 -74.19 44.77
CA ILE A 83 17.53 -73.07 44.95
C ILE A 83 17.46 -72.10 43.77
N SER A 84 17.34 -72.59 42.54
CA SER A 84 17.17 -71.74 41.36
C SER A 84 15.94 -70.82 41.42
N GLY A 85 14.92 -71.19 42.20
CA GLY A 85 13.73 -70.36 42.45
C GLY A 85 13.92 -69.25 43.49
N LEU A 86 14.99 -69.30 44.29
CA LEU A 86 15.29 -68.34 45.37
C LEU A 86 16.24 -67.22 44.91
N VAL A 87 16.94 -67.40 43.78
CA VAL A 87 17.90 -66.43 43.23
C VAL A 87 17.17 -65.29 42.50
N ARG A 88 17.55 -64.04 42.79
CA ARG A 88 16.96 -62.84 42.14
C ARG A 88 17.47 -62.66 40.71
N SER A 89 16.56 -62.29 39.80
CA SER A 89 16.81 -62.18 38.35
C SER A 89 17.40 -60.81 37.93
N GLU A 90 18.60 -60.48 38.43
CA GLU A 90 19.48 -59.42 37.87
C GLU A 90 20.44 -60.04 36.83
N ASP A 91 21.20 -59.25 36.06
CA ASP A 91 21.93 -59.74 34.88
C ASP A 91 22.93 -60.88 35.20
N ASP A 92 23.73 -60.74 36.28
CA ASP A 92 24.60 -61.82 36.79
C ASP A 92 23.81 -62.98 37.43
N GLY A 93 22.58 -62.73 37.88
CA GLY A 93 21.68 -63.73 38.44
C GLY A 93 21.03 -64.61 37.38
N ARG A 94 20.79 -64.10 36.16
CA ARG A 94 20.16 -64.86 35.06
C ARG A 94 21.04 -66.00 34.57
N THR A 95 22.33 -65.75 34.40
CA THR A 95 23.31 -66.77 34.01
C THR A 95 23.43 -67.84 35.09
N LEU A 96 23.48 -67.43 36.36
CA LEU A 96 23.50 -68.36 37.49
C LEU A 96 22.24 -69.23 37.57
N ILE A 97 21.05 -68.65 37.40
CA ILE A 97 19.78 -69.41 37.36
C ILE A 97 19.78 -70.40 36.20
N ALA A 98 20.29 -70.01 35.02
CA ALA A 98 20.36 -70.89 33.87
C ALA A 98 21.30 -72.09 34.11
N SER A 99 22.48 -71.86 34.69
CA SER A 99 23.44 -72.93 35.02
C SER A 99 22.96 -73.81 36.18
N LEU A 100 22.28 -73.25 37.18
CA LEU A 100 21.60 -74.01 38.24
C LEU A 100 20.52 -74.94 37.67
N ARG A 101 19.66 -74.42 36.78
CA ARG A 101 18.61 -75.22 36.13
C ARG A 101 19.16 -76.28 35.18
N LEU A 102 20.30 -76.01 34.55
CA LEU A 102 21.03 -76.97 33.72
C LEU A 102 21.59 -78.12 34.56
N ALA A 103 22.35 -77.81 35.62
CA ALA A 103 22.91 -78.79 36.53
C ALA A 103 21.80 -79.61 37.20
N ALA A 104 20.77 -78.95 37.73
CA ALA A 104 19.60 -79.58 38.32
C ALA A 104 18.92 -80.56 37.36
N PHE A 105 18.64 -80.13 36.13
CA PHE A 105 18.01 -80.97 35.12
C PHE A 105 18.88 -82.20 34.78
N ARG A 106 20.19 -82.03 34.58
CA ARG A 106 21.08 -83.15 34.24
C ARG A 106 21.22 -84.16 35.39
N LEU A 107 21.17 -83.70 36.64
CA LEU A 107 21.18 -84.57 37.82
C LEU A 107 19.87 -85.37 37.95
N VAL A 108 18.71 -84.72 37.76
CA VAL A 108 17.40 -85.41 37.69
C VAL A 108 17.34 -86.39 36.50
N GLU A 109 17.89 -86.01 35.34
CA GLU A 109 17.99 -86.89 34.17
C GLU A 109 18.90 -88.11 34.45
N ALA A 110 19.98 -87.94 35.22
CA ALA A 110 20.85 -89.02 35.68
C ALA A 110 20.14 -89.97 36.66
N GLY A 111 19.24 -89.42 37.48
CA GLY A 111 18.40 -90.13 38.45
C GLY A 111 17.20 -90.88 37.84
N LEU A 112 16.77 -90.52 36.64
CA LEU A 112 15.54 -91.03 36.02
C LEU A 112 15.53 -92.56 35.83
N GLU A 113 14.46 -93.26 36.22
CA GLU A 113 14.36 -94.72 36.06
C GLU A 113 14.51 -95.20 34.60
N THR A 114 14.85 -96.47 34.38
CA THR A 114 15.02 -97.02 33.01
C THR A 114 13.71 -97.12 32.23
N LYS A 115 12.57 -97.18 32.93
CA LYS A 115 11.21 -97.15 32.37
C LYS A 115 10.35 -96.19 33.21
N PRO A 116 10.47 -94.88 33.00
CA PRO A 116 9.75 -93.90 33.79
C PRO A 116 8.24 -94.00 33.52
N GLY A 117 7.44 -93.85 34.58
CA GLY A 117 5.98 -93.71 34.48
C GLY A 117 5.57 -92.37 33.87
N ILE A 118 4.27 -92.20 33.59
CA ILE A 118 3.71 -90.98 32.99
C ILE A 118 4.04 -89.74 33.84
N ASP A 119 3.90 -89.80 35.17
CA ASP A 119 4.20 -88.67 36.07
C ASP A 119 5.68 -88.25 36.04
N SER A 120 6.59 -89.22 36.05
CA SER A 120 8.03 -88.98 35.95
C SER A 120 8.41 -88.38 34.60
N LEU A 121 7.79 -88.86 33.51
CA LEU A 121 7.96 -88.31 32.16
C LEU A 121 7.43 -86.88 32.05
N LEU A 122 6.26 -86.59 32.64
CA LEU A 122 5.70 -85.24 32.70
C LEU A 122 6.62 -84.30 33.48
N HIS A 123 7.13 -84.74 34.62
CA HIS A 123 8.02 -83.95 35.46
C HIS A 123 9.34 -83.61 34.74
N VAL A 124 10.03 -84.61 34.21
CA VAL A 124 11.33 -84.41 33.53
C VAL A 124 11.18 -83.62 32.23
N LEU A 125 10.09 -83.81 31.47
CA LEU A 125 9.81 -83.02 30.27
C LEU A 125 9.56 -81.55 30.59
N GLN A 126 8.79 -81.26 31.65
CA GLN A 126 8.59 -79.88 32.11
C GLN A 126 9.88 -79.24 32.62
N LEU A 127 10.70 -80.01 33.35
CA LEU A 127 12.01 -79.58 33.85
C LEU A 127 12.93 -79.20 32.67
N ALA A 128 13.08 -80.11 31.72
CA ALA A 128 13.89 -79.91 30.51
C ALA A 128 13.41 -78.70 29.70
N SER A 129 12.10 -78.55 29.54
CA SER A 129 11.50 -77.46 28.77
C SER A 129 11.70 -76.09 29.41
N LYS A 130 11.63 -76.02 30.75
CA LYS A 130 11.91 -74.80 31.53
C LYS A 130 13.41 -74.48 31.54
N THR A 131 14.27 -75.48 31.68
CA THR A 131 15.73 -75.33 31.59
C THR A 131 16.14 -74.81 30.23
N GLY A 132 15.66 -75.43 29.15
CA GLY A 132 15.91 -74.99 27.78
C GLY A 132 15.43 -73.56 27.52
N ALA A 133 14.23 -73.21 27.98
CA ALA A 133 13.74 -71.82 27.86
C ALA A 133 14.63 -70.83 28.61
N THR A 134 15.07 -71.16 29.83
CA THR A 134 15.93 -70.28 30.65
C THR A 134 17.30 -70.07 30.01
N LEU A 135 17.92 -71.15 29.54
CA LEU A 135 19.22 -71.10 28.85
C LEU A 135 19.13 -70.30 27.54
N SER A 136 18.03 -70.44 26.81
CA SER A 136 17.81 -69.63 25.60
C SER A 136 17.62 -68.15 25.93
N GLN A 137 16.94 -67.82 27.03
CA GLN A 137 16.77 -66.44 27.49
C GLN A 137 18.09 -65.81 27.97
N SER A 138 19.01 -66.60 28.53
CA SER A 138 20.35 -66.16 28.93
C SER A 138 21.35 -66.10 27.76
N GLY A 139 20.91 -66.38 26.52
CA GLY A 139 21.76 -66.34 25.32
C GLY A 139 22.57 -67.60 25.03
N ASN A 140 22.50 -68.63 25.88
CA ASN A 140 23.19 -69.91 25.66
C ASN A 140 22.35 -70.86 24.81
N ASN A 141 22.09 -70.46 23.56
CA ASN A 141 21.15 -71.14 22.66
C ASN A 141 21.59 -72.55 22.24
N VAL A 142 22.90 -72.78 22.14
CA VAL A 142 23.45 -74.09 21.78
C VAL A 142 23.16 -75.12 22.87
N VAL A 143 23.43 -74.77 24.14
CA VAL A 143 23.16 -75.66 25.28
C VAL A 143 21.66 -75.79 25.54
N ALA A 144 20.87 -74.74 25.33
CA ALA A 144 19.41 -74.86 25.32
C ALA A 144 18.95 -75.90 24.29
N GLY A 145 19.54 -75.88 23.09
CA GLY A 145 19.25 -76.84 22.02
C GLY A 145 19.58 -78.28 22.39
N THR A 146 20.68 -78.54 23.11
CA THR A 146 21.05 -79.89 23.55
C THR A 146 20.07 -80.41 24.61
N VAL A 147 19.72 -79.61 25.61
CA VAL A 147 18.71 -79.95 26.63
C VAL A 147 17.35 -80.25 26.00
N LEU A 148 16.92 -79.43 25.04
CA LEU A 148 15.63 -79.65 24.36
C LEU A 148 15.69 -80.81 23.34
N THR A 149 16.88 -81.24 22.94
CA THR A 149 17.07 -82.49 22.17
C THR A 149 16.94 -83.70 23.10
N SER A 150 17.46 -83.63 24.33
CA SER A 150 17.15 -84.62 25.39
C SER A 150 15.64 -84.68 25.66
N ALA A 151 14.99 -83.52 25.78
CA ALA A 151 13.55 -83.42 26.00
C ALA A 151 12.70 -84.10 24.92
N ALA A 152 13.18 -84.13 23.67
CA ALA A 152 12.51 -84.84 22.57
C ALA A 152 12.32 -86.34 22.87
N LYS A 153 13.29 -86.96 23.56
CA LYS A 153 13.20 -88.38 23.97
C LYS A 153 12.07 -88.58 24.99
N PHE A 154 11.92 -87.65 25.93
CA PHE A 154 10.85 -87.71 26.93
C PHE A 154 9.48 -87.44 26.31
N GLU A 155 9.37 -86.50 25.34
CA GLU A 155 8.13 -86.31 24.57
C GLU A 155 7.75 -87.56 23.77
N GLU A 156 8.73 -88.23 23.13
CA GLU A 156 8.48 -89.45 22.37
C GLU A 156 8.03 -90.60 23.27
N LEU A 157 8.67 -90.79 24.42
CA LEU A 157 8.26 -91.79 25.41
C LEU A 157 6.86 -91.48 25.97
N LEU A 158 6.56 -90.21 26.24
CA LEU A 158 5.26 -89.77 26.74
C LEU A 158 4.15 -89.94 25.69
N ARG A 159 4.46 -89.68 24.40
CA ARG A 159 3.53 -89.88 23.28
C ARG A 159 3.16 -91.35 23.08
N ASN A 160 4.08 -92.26 23.38
CA ASN A 160 3.90 -93.70 23.24
C ASN A 160 3.45 -94.39 24.54
N ALA A 161 3.25 -93.63 25.64
CA ALA A 161 2.78 -94.17 26.90
C ALA A 161 1.28 -94.49 26.86
N ASP A 162 0.88 -95.59 27.47
CA ASP A 162 -0.52 -96.05 27.48
C ASP A 162 -1.29 -95.40 28.65
N ASP A 163 -2.07 -94.36 28.36
CA ASP A 163 -2.96 -93.66 29.31
C ASP A 163 -4.40 -94.17 29.17
N ALA A 164 -4.60 -95.44 29.54
CA ALA A 164 -5.87 -96.16 29.34
C ALA A 164 -7.10 -95.45 29.95
N ASP A 165 -6.92 -94.73 31.06
CA ASP A 165 -7.98 -94.01 31.78
C ASP A 165 -8.16 -92.56 31.31
N GLY A 166 -7.25 -92.04 30.47
CA GLY A 166 -7.28 -90.66 29.97
C GLY A 166 -7.09 -89.58 31.04
N THR A 167 -6.64 -89.95 32.25
CA THR A 167 -6.51 -89.06 33.41
C THR A 167 -5.40 -88.02 33.22
N HIS A 168 -4.40 -88.32 32.39
CA HIS A 168 -3.24 -87.44 32.17
C HIS A 168 -3.35 -86.61 30.89
N ARG A 169 -4.42 -86.76 30.09
CA ARG A 169 -4.58 -86.11 28.77
C ARG A 169 -4.27 -84.61 28.78
N GLN A 170 -4.79 -83.86 29.76
CA GLN A 170 -4.54 -82.43 29.88
C GLN A 170 -3.09 -82.13 30.28
N ALA A 171 -2.52 -82.88 31.23
CA ALA A 171 -1.14 -82.70 31.67
C ALA A 171 -0.13 -83.03 30.55
N ILE A 172 -0.39 -84.09 29.78
CA ILE A 172 0.38 -84.48 28.58
C ILE A 172 0.29 -83.39 27.52
N ALA A 173 -0.91 -82.86 27.24
CA ALA A 173 -1.10 -81.76 26.30
C ALA A 173 -0.28 -80.52 26.70
N CYS A 174 -0.37 -80.10 27.97
CA CYS A 174 0.39 -78.97 28.51
C CYS A 174 1.89 -79.18 28.44
N ALA A 175 2.41 -80.30 28.93
CA ALA A 175 3.84 -80.60 28.94
C ALA A 175 4.42 -80.66 27.52
N THR A 176 3.68 -81.27 26.59
CA THR A 176 4.06 -81.36 25.17
C THR A 176 4.12 -79.98 24.51
N ILE A 177 3.13 -79.12 24.74
CA ILE A 177 3.10 -77.77 24.16
C ILE A 177 4.16 -76.85 24.78
N VAL A 178 4.40 -76.95 26.08
CA VAL A 178 5.49 -76.23 26.74
C VAL A 178 6.84 -76.66 26.13
N TYR A 179 7.05 -77.96 25.90
CA TYR A 179 8.22 -78.46 25.19
C TYR A 179 8.34 -77.90 23.77
N LEU A 180 7.31 -78.07 22.94
CA LEU A 180 7.32 -77.63 21.55
C LEU A 180 7.54 -76.12 21.45
N SER A 181 6.88 -75.33 22.30
CA SER A 181 7.03 -73.87 22.32
C SER A 181 8.43 -73.42 22.80
N SER A 182 9.01 -74.10 23.80
CA SER A 182 10.39 -73.84 24.24
C SER A 182 11.41 -74.25 23.16
N ARG A 183 11.18 -75.36 22.43
CA ARG A 183 12.04 -75.78 21.32
C ARG A 183 11.97 -74.83 20.13
N MET A 184 10.76 -74.36 19.81
CA MET A 184 10.51 -73.34 18.80
C MET A 184 11.29 -72.04 19.11
N GLU A 185 11.14 -71.51 20.32
CA GLU A 185 11.79 -70.27 20.75
C GLU A 185 13.32 -70.40 20.79
N ALA A 186 13.84 -71.52 21.33
CA ALA A 186 15.28 -71.77 21.38
C ALA A 186 15.88 -71.92 19.98
N ALA A 187 15.24 -72.69 19.09
CA ALA A 187 15.68 -72.85 17.71
C ALA A 187 15.67 -71.52 16.94
N TRP A 188 14.68 -70.66 17.21
CA TRP A 188 14.63 -69.30 16.65
C TRP A 188 15.83 -68.47 17.08
N ARG A 189 16.14 -68.43 18.39
CA ARG A 189 17.30 -67.68 18.92
C ARG A 189 18.65 -68.28 18.52
N GLU A 190 18.72 -69.58 18.26
CA GLU A 190 19.89 -70.28 17.72
C GLU A 190 20.17 -69.91 16.25
N GLY A 191 19.20 -69.32 15.54
CA GLY A 191 19.27 -69.05 14.10
C GLY A 191 18.84 -70.23 13.22
N ASN A 192 18.27 -71.29 13.81
CA ASN A 192 17.75 -72.44 13.08
C ASN A 192 16.26 -72.27 12.76
N TYR A 193 15.98 -71.41 11.77
CA TYR A 193 14.63 -71.03 11.38
C TYR A 193 13.77 -72.20 10.90
N THR A 194 14.37 -73.20 10.25
CA THR A 194 13.64 -74.38 9.74
C THR A 194 13.05 -75.22 10.87
N VAL A 195 13.79 -75.39 11.97
CA VAL A 195 13.30 -76.13 13.15
C VAL A 195 12.26 -75.31 13.90
N ALA A 196 12.46 -74.00 14.03
CA ALA A 196 11.47 -73.12 14.66
C ALA A 196 10.12 -73.19 13.91
N ASP A 197 10.16 -73.08 12.58
CA ASP A 197 8.97 -73.14 11.74
C ASP A 197 8.28 -74.52 11.78
N PHE A 198 9.05 -75.60 11.73
CA PHE A 198 8.52 -76.95 11.88
C PHE A 198 7.80 -77.15 13.22
N MET A 199 8.39 -76.68 14.33
CA MET A 199 7.78 -76.77 15.66
C MET A 199 6.50 -75.90 15.74
N SER A 200 6.51 -74.71 15.15
CA SER A 200 5.34 -73.83 15.05
C SER A 200 4.17 -74.49 14.28
N HIS A 201 4.47 -75.17 13.17
CA HIS A 201 3.47 -75.95 12.43
C HIS A 201 2.94 -77.14 13.24
N LYS A 202 3.81 -77.86 13.96
CA LYS A 202 3.40 -78.97 14.83
C LYS A 202 2.47 -78.50 15.96
N ILE A 203 2.68 -77.29 16.48
CA ILE A 203 1.79 -76.67 17.48
C ILE A 203 0.47 -76.27 16.83
N SER A 204 0.51 -75.56 15.69
CA SER A 204 -0.68 -74.95 15.08
C SER A 204 -1.63 -75.97 14.45
N ASN A 205 -1.12 -77.11 13.97
CA ASN A 205 -1.91 -78.14 13.29
C ASN A 205 -2.59 -79.14 14.24
N ASP A 206 -2.34 -79.06 15.55
CA ASP A 206 -2.87 -79.99 16.56
C ASP A 206 -4.00 -79.33 17.38
N ALA A 207 -5.11 -79.06 16.70
CA ALA A 207 -6.28 -78.38 17.28
C ALA A 207 -6.85 -79.12 18.50
N ASP A 208 -6.85 -80.45 18.45
CA ASP A 208 -7.33 -81.30 19.56
C ASP A 208 -6.49 -81.06 20.82
N ARG A 209 -5.15 -81.03 20.71
CA ARG A 209 -4.28 -80.74 21.86
C ARG A 209 -4.43 -79.31 22.35
N LEU A 210 -4.57 -78.33 21.45
CA LEU A 210 -4.75 -76.92 21.82
C LEU A 210 -6.04 -76.72 22.64
N SER A 211 -7.12 -77.42 22.30
CA SER A 211 -8.42 -77.35 23.00
C SER A 211 -8.34 -77.81 24.47
N LEU A 212 -7.36 -78.66 24.82
CA LEU A 212 -7.15 -79.16 26.18
C LEU A 212 -6.32 -78.21 27.07
N LEU A 213 -5.66 -77.21 26.47
CA LEU A 213 -4.77 -76.30 27.20
C LEU A 213 -5.54 -75.29 28.07
N PRO A 214 -5.05 -75.00 29.29
CA PRO A 214 -5.52 -73.86 30.08
C PRO A 214 -5.30 -72.51 29.38
N PRO A 215 -6.14 -71.49 29.64
CA PRO A 215 -6.05 -70.17 29.01
C PRO A 215 -4.65 -69.52 29.12
N HIS A 216 -4.02 -69.55 30.30
CA HIS A 216 -2.69 -68.96 30.52
C HIS A 216 -1.57 -69.59 29.66
N VAL A 217 -1.69 -70.88 29.31
CA VAL A 217 -0.71 -71.57 28.46
C VAL A 217 -0.87 -71.12 27.00
N ARG A 218 -2.11 -70.95 26.54
CA ARG A 218 -2.41 -70.42 25.21
C ARG A 218 -1.99 -68.96 25.07
N GLU A 219 -2.21 -68.14 26.10
CA GLU A 219 -1.74 -66.76 26.17
C GLU A 219 -0.21 -66.68 26.05
N LEU A 220 0.51 -67.47 26.85
CA LEU A 220 1.98 -67.54 26.77
C LEU A 220 2.46 -68.01 25.39
N LEU A 221 1.77 -68.95 24.76
CA LEU A 221 2.09 -69.42 23.42
C LEU A 221 1.88 -68.32 22.37
N ALA A 222 0.75 -67.62 22.42
CA ALA A 222 0.46 -66.48 21.55
C ALA A 222 1.50 -65.37 21.72
N PHE A 223 1.92 -65.08 22.96
CA PHE A 223 2.99 -64.14 23.26
C PHE A 223 4.32 -64.58 22.63
N LYS A 224 4.72 -65.85 22.75
CA LYS A 224 5.96 -66.35 22.15
C LYS A 224 5.96 -66.24 20.62
N LEU A 225 4.86 -66.61 19.97
CA LEU A 225 4.68 -66.47 18.52
C LEU A 225 4.75 -65.00 18.10
N HIS A 226 4.11 -64.11 18.86
CA HIS A 226 4.19 -62.66 18.66
C HIS A 226 5.61 -62.12 18.77
N GLN A 227 6.38 -62.52 19.79
CA GLN A 227 7.77 -62.08 19.95
C GLN A 227 8.67 -62.52 18.79
N ILE A 228 8.47 -63.72 18.27
CA ILE A 228 9.19 -64.21 17.08
C ILE A 228 8.86 -63.34 15.87
N GLY A 229 7.56 -63.16 15.55
CA GLY A 229 7.12 -62.30 14.45
C GLY A 229 7.59 -60.85 14.58
N LYS A 230 7.56 -60.29 15.80
CA LYS A 230 8.08 -58.94 16.10
C LYS A 230 9.59 -58.85 15.88
N SER A 231 10.35 -59.88 16.24
CA SER A 231 11.81 -59.88 16.08
C SER A 231 12.25 -59.90 14.61
N MET A 232 11.46 -60.52 13.73
CA MET A 232 11.70 -60.53 12.28
C MET A 232 11.63 -59.13 11.65
N LEU A 233 10.87 -58.23 12.26
CA LEU A 233 10.69 -56.84 11.79
C LEU A 233 11.79 -55.88 12.28
N LYS A 234 12.81 -56.37 13.00
CA LYS A 234 13.97 -55.58 13.46
C LYS A 234 15.09 -55.67 12.40
N GLY A 235 15.08 -54.77 11.41
CA GLY A 235 16.06 -54.65 10.32
C GLY A 235 15.77 -53.43 9.43
N THR A 236 16.73 -52.99 8.60
CA THR A 236 16.63 -51.78 7.75
C THR A 236 17.07 -52.00 6.29
N ASP A 237 17.12 -53.25 5.79
CA ASP A 237 17.69 -53.58 4.47
C ASP A 237 16.65 -54.19 3.51
N GLU A 238 16.88 -54.18 2.19
CA GLU A 238 15.95 -54.69 1.15
C GLU A 238 15.46 -56.16 1.33
N GLN A 239 16.07 -56.94 2.22
CA GLN A 239 15.52 -58.23 2.68
C GLN A 239 14.24 -58.08 3.53
N ASP A 240 13.84 -56.85 3.87
CA ASP A 240 12.71 -56.48 4.72
C ASP A 240 11.37 -57.01 4.18
N ARG A 241 11.18 -57.13 2.87
CA ARG A 241 9.90 -57.62 2.32
C ARG A 241 9.67 -59.09 2.62
N ASN A 242 10.65 -59.95 2.35
CA ASN A 242 10.50 -61.39 2.57
C ASN A 242 10.38 -61.68 4.06
N ARG A 243 11.20 -61.02 4.88
CA ARG A 243 11.08 -61.10 6.35
C ARG A 243 9.74 -60.60 6.87
N ALA A 244 9.16 -59.56 6.27
CA ALA A 244 7.83 -59.09 6.63
C ALA A 244 6.72 -60.07 6.21
N VAL A 245 6.86 -60.76 5.07
CA VAL A 245 5.93 -61.83 4.66
C VAL A 245 6.01 -63.00 5.63
N ASP A 246 7.22 -63.44 5.98
CA ASP A 246 7.42 -64.50 6.96
C ASP A 246 6.85 -64.08 8.33
N ALA A 247 7.11 -62.85 8.77
CA ALA A 247 6.56 -62.31 10.02
C ALA A 247 5.03 -62.32 10.06
N VAL A 248 4.35 -62.06 8.93
CA VAL A 248 2.89 -62.13 8.85
C VAL A 248 2.40 -63.54 9.22
N GLU A 249 3.04 -64.61 8.76
CA GLU A 249 2.62 -65.99 9.07
C GLU A 249 2.71 -66.28 10.57
N TRP A 250 3.79 -65.85 11.21
CA TRP A 250 3.97 -65.99 12.67
C TRP A 250 2.95 -65.18 13.45
N LEU A 251 2.65 -63.96 13.00
CA LEU A 251 1.69 -63.08 13.66
C LEU A 251 0.25 -63.54 13.44
N GLN A 252 -0.10 -64.12 12.30
CA GLN A 252 -1.42 -64.74 12.06
C GLN A 252 -1.64 -65.94 12.99
N LYS A 253 -0.62 -66.80 13.15
CA LYS A 253 -0.65 -67.88 14.13
C LYS A 253 -0.84 -67.32 15.54
N ALA A 254 -0.08 -66.29 15.94
CA ALA A 254 -0.23 -65.63 17.24
C ALA A 254 -1.64 -65.05 17.45
N PHE A 255 -2.19 -64.35 16.45
CA PHE A 255 -3.53 -63.76 16.51
C PHE A 255 -4.59 -64.84 16.64
N SER A 256 -4.54 -65.91 15.84
CA SER A 256 -5.51 -67.02 15.92
C SER A 256 -5.56 -67.69 17.30
N MET A 257 -4.40 -67.79 17.98
CA MET A 257 -4.31 -68.33 19.33
C MET A 257 -4.87 -67.36 20.38
N ALA A 258 -4.62 -66.07 20.20
CA ALA A 258 -5.16 -65.02 21.07
C ALA A 258 -6.67 -64.82 20.86
N ASP A 259 -7.17 -65.04 19.64
CA ASP A 259 -8.56 -64.81 19.27
C ASP A 259 -9.52 -65.77 19.97
N GLN A 260 -9.13 -67.04 20.04
CA GLN A 260 -9.85 -68.11 20.72
C GLN A 260 -9.90 -67.97 22.26
N LEU A 261 -9.29 -66.94 22.83
CA LEU A 261 -9.29 -66.66 24.29
C LEU A 261 -10.37 -65.66 24.72
N GLU A 262 -11.18 -65.14 23.78
CA GLU A 262 -12.21 -64.12 24.02
C GLU A 262 -13.24 -64.47 25.10
N ASP A 263 -13.49 -65.77 25.37
CA ASP A 263 -14.46 -66.22 26.38
C ASP A 263 -13.96 -66.10 27.84
N THR A 264 -12.70 -65.73 28.08
CA THR A 264 -12.11 -65.63 29.42
C THR A 264 -11.54 -64.23 29.67
N ALA A 265 -12.38 -63.33 30.20
CA ALA A 265 -12.11 -61.90 30.43
C ALA A 265 -10.95 -61.62 31.41
N ALA A 266 -9.70 -61.86 30.99
CA ALA A 266 -8.49 -61.39 31.64
C ALA A 266 -7.91 -60.19 30.87
N PRO A 267 -7.57 -59.07 31.53
CA PRO A 267 -7.07 -57.85 30.86
C PRO A 267 -5.78 -58.07 30.05
N GLY A 268 -4.93 -59.03 30.42
CA GLY A 268 -3.68 -59.35 29.70
C GLY A 268 -3.88 -59.86 28.26
N VAL A 269 -5.01 -60.52 27.96
CA VAL A 269 -5.31 -61.03 26.61
C VAL A 269 -5.66 -59.89 25.65
N ALA A 270 -6.37 -58.87 26.12
CA ALA A 270 -6.72 -57.70 25.31
C ALA A 270 -5.48 -56.89 24.91
N GLU A 271 -4.57 -56.64 25.86
CA GLU A 271 -3.28 -55.96 25.60
C GLU A 271 -2.42 -56.74 24.61
N LEU A 272 -2.41 -58.08 24.71
CA LEU A 272 -1.71 -58.94 23.77
C LEU A 272 -2.29 -58.85 22.36
N LYS A 273 -3.63 -58.88 22.20
CA LYS A 273 -4.30 -58.69 20.90
C LYS A 273 -3.94 -57.35 20.26
N ILE A 274 -3.97 -56.25 21.03
CA ILE A 274 -3.58 -54.91 20.56
C ILE A 274 -2.13 -54.92 20.06
N SER A 275 -1.22 -55.52 20.83
CA SER A 275 0.20 -55.61 20.48
C SER A 275 0.44 -56.45 19.22
N ILE A 276 -0.30 -57.55 19.04
CA ILE A 276 -0.26 -58.40 17.84
C ILE A 276 -0.78 -57.62 16.63
N LEU A 277 -1.98 -57.05 16.69
CA LEU A 277 -2.58 -56.28 15.58
C LEU A 277 -1.69 -55.11 15.16
N ARG A 278 -1.09 -54.39 16.11
CA ARG A 278 -0.13 -53.31 15.83
C ARG A 278 1.06 -53.81 15.03
N THR A 279 1.61 -54.94 15.45
CA THR A 279 2.77 -55.56 14.79
C THR A 279 2.38 -56.11 13.41
N MET A 280 1.16 -56.64 13.27
CA MET A 280 0.59 -57.10 12.00
C MET A 280 0.38 -55.96 11.01
N ALA A 281 -0.17 -54.82 11.44
CA ALA A 281 -0.32 -53.64 10.58
C ALA A 281 1.03 -53.19 9.99
N ARG A 282 2.09 -53.15 10.82
CA ARG A 282 3.46 -52.86 10.36
C ARG A 282 4.00 -53.93 9.40
N ALA A 283 3.79 -55.21 9.70
CA ALA A 283 4.23 -56.31 8.83
C ALA A 283 3.50 -56.30 7.47
N TYR A 284 2.20 -56.05 7.46
CA TYR A 284 1.41 -55.90 6.23
C TYR A 284 1.84 -54.68 5.42
N PHE A 285 2.16 -53.56 6.07
CA PHE A 285 2.68 -52.38 5.38
C PHE A 285 4.02 -52.67 4.68
N LEU A 286 4.98 -53.29 5.39
CA LEU A 286 6.31 -53.62 4.84
C LEU A 286 6.24 -54.70 3.73
N SER A 287 5.32 -55.67 3.86
CA SER A 287 5.07 -56.69 2.82
C SER A 287 4.26 -56.17 1.62
N ARG A 288 3.76 -54.91 1.67
CA ARG A 288 2.91 -54.23 0.68
C ARG A 288 1.48 -54.78 0.57
N ALA A 289 1.00 -55.46 1.60
CA ALA A 289 -0.40 -55.91 1.71
C ALA A 289 -1.27 -54.80 2.32
N TYR A 290 -1.38 -53.67 1.64
CA TYR A 290 -1.97 -52.44 2.19
C TYR A 290 -3.42 -52.57 2.66
N ASP A 291 -4.27 -53.32 1.95
CA ASP A 291 -5.67 -53.52 2.35
C ASP A 291 -5.78 -54.29 3.67
N ARG A 292 -4.90 -55.28 3.89
CA ARG A 292 -4.82 -56.02 5.16
C ARG A 292 -4.21 -55.17 6.27
N ALA A 293 -3.26 -54.31 5.93
CA ALA A 293 -2.65 -53.37 6.88
C ALA A 293 -3.69 -52.38 7.41
N GLU A 294 -4.55 -51.85 6.53
CA GLU A 294 -5.65 -51.01 6.94
C GLU A 294 -6.67 -51.76 7.78
N ALA A 295 -7.14 -52.93 7.33
CA ALA A 295 -8.14 -53.70 8.09
C ALA A 295 -7.67 -53.99 9.53
N ALA A 296 -6.39 -54.34 9.70
CA ALA A 296 -5.79 -54.53 11.03
C ALA A 296 -5.75 -53.25 11.87
N LEU A 297 -5.60 -52.07 11.25
CA LEU A 297 -5.69 -50.78 11.95
C LEU A 297 -7.14 -50.37 12.23
N GLU A 298 -8.08 -50.64 11.33
CA GLU A 298 -9.51 -50.35 11.54
C GLU A 298 -10.07 -51.14 12.73
N GLU A 299 -9.61 -52.37 12.95
CA GLU A 299 -9.93 -53.17 14.12
C GLU A 299 -9.35 -52.55 15.42
N LEU A 300 -8.20 -51.89 15.34
CA LEU A 300 -7.52 -51.26 16.47
C LEU A 300 -8.09 -49.89 16.86
N VAL A 301 -8.57 -49.11 15.89
CA VAL A 301 -8.98 -47.70 16.08
C VAL A 301 -10.00 -47.54 17.21
N PRO A 302 -11.10 -48.31 17.30
CA PRO A 302 -12.09 -48.17 18.38
C PRO A 302 -11.49 -48.41 19.77
N THR A 303 -10.56 -49.36 19.89
CA THR A 303 -9.89 -49.69 21.15
C THR A 303 -8.88 -48.61 21.56
N ILE A 304 -8.17 -48.04 20.57
CA ILE A 304 -7.23 -46.94 20.79
C ILE A 304 -7.97 -45.67 21.21
N ASP A 305 -9.07 -45.33 20.53
CA ASP A 305 -9.85 -44.12 20.81
C ASP A 305 -10.61 -44.21 22.15
N ALA A 306 -11.00 -45.42 22.58
CA ALA A 306 -11.61 -45.65 23.89
C ALA A 306 -10.60 -45.64 25.06
N SER A 307 -9.29 -45.67 24.78
CA SER A 307 -8.24 -45.67 25.81
C SER A 307 -8.10 -44.30 26.47
N THR A 308 -7.78 -44.28 27.76
CA THR A 308 -7.45 -43.04 28.48
C THR A 308 -6.12 -42.43 28.02
N ASP A 309 -5.26 -43.21 27.36
CA ASP A 309 -3.94 -42.81 26.83
C ASP A 309 -3.95 -42.68 25.29
N HIS A 310 -5.08 -42.29 24.71
CA HIS A 310 -5.31 -42.20 23.26
C HIS A 310 -4.36 -41.24 22.53
N ALA A 311 -3.74 -40.30 23.25
CA ALA A 311 -2.76 -39.33 22.76
C ALA A 311 -1.29 -39.81 22.86
N SER A 312 -1.04 -41.05 23.32
CA SER A 312 0.31 -41.57 23.43
C SER A 312 1.06 -41.54 22.09
N SER A 313 2.38 -41.33 22.16
CA SER A 313 3.26 -41.32 20.99
C SER A 313 3.13 -42.62 20.17
N GLU A 314 2.91 -43.77 20.82
CA GLU A 314 2.75 -45.05 20.15
C GLU A 314 1.46 -45.13 19.33
N TYR A 315 0.35 -44.53 19.80
CA TYR A 315 -0.89 -44.49 19.04
C TYR A 315 -0.87 -43.43 17.93
N GLN A 316 -0.15 -42.33 18.14
CA GLN A 316 0.13 -41.37 17.08
C GLN A 316 0.89 -42.01 15.91
N GLU A 317 1.92 -42.80 16.18
CA GLU A 317 2.63 -43.55 15.14
C GLU A 317 1.69 -44.44 14.31
N LEU A 318 0.66 -45.02 14.93
CA LEU A 318 -0.34 -45.84 14.22
C LEU A 318 -1.26 -45.01 13.32
N ARG A 319 -1.68 -43.82 13.76
CA ARG A 319 -2.47 -42.90 12.94
C ARG A 319 -1.67 -42.41 11.73
N TRP A 320 -0.39 -42.11 11.92
CA TRP A 320 0.55 -41.81 10.83
C TRP A 320 0.77 -43.01 9.88
N LEU A 321 0.88 -44.23 10.42
CA LEU A 321 0.97 -45.44 9.62
C LEU A 321 -0.29 -45.64 8.77
N ARG A 322 -1.49 -45.39 9.33
CA ARG A 322 -2.75 -45.43 8.59
C ARG A 322 -2.72 -44.47 7.41
N LEU A 323 -2.33 -43.21 7.63
CA LEU A 323 -2.19 -42.22 6.55
C LEU A 323 -1.20 -42.70 5.48
N ALA A 324 -0.05 -43.25 5.87
CA ALA A 324 0.95 -43.79 4.94
C ALA A 324 0.39 -44.95 4.09
N ILE A 325 -0.38 -45.86 4.71
CA ILE A 325 -1.07 -46.95 4.01
C ILE A 325 -2.06 -46.39 2.97
N LEU A 326 -2.92 -45.46 3.39
CA LEU A 326 -3.91 -44.82 2.52
C LEU A 326 -3.27 -44.14 1.30
N LYS A 327 -2.16 -43.43 1.52
CA LYS A 327 -1.39 -42.80 0.43
C LYS A 327 -0.79 -43.83 -0.52
N LYS A 328 -0.20 -44.90 0.01
CA LYS A 328 0.43 -45.96 -0.82
C LYS A 328 -0.59 -46.73 -1.66
N ARG A 329 -1.79 -46.96 -1.15
CA ARG A 329 -2.88 -47.60 -1.91
C ARG A 329 -3.65 -46.64 -2.83
N LYS A 330 -3.36 -45.34 -2.77
CA LYS A 330 -4.08 -44.27 -3.50
C LYS A 330 -5.58 -44.24 -3.15
N ALA A 331 -5.87 -44.23 -1.85
CA ALA A 331 -7.24 -44.04 -1.36
C ALA A 331 -7.82 -42.70 -1.83
N GLY A 332 -9.15 -42.60 -1.86
CA GLY A 332 -9.83 -41.35 -2.22
C GLY A 332 -9.67 -40.26 -1.16
N ASP A 333 -9.86 -39.00 -1.57
CA ASP A 333 -9.64 -37.81 -0.73
C ASP A 333 -10.43 -37.84 0.58
N ALA A 334 -11.65 -38.41 0.60
CA ALA A 334 -12.45 -38.54 1.82
C ALA A 334 -11.74 -39.37 2.90
N ALA A 335 -11.17 -40.53 2.53
CA ALA A 335 -10.46 -41.39 3.47
C ALA A 335 -9.16 -40.76 3.98
N LEU A 336 -8.45 -40.02 3.10
CA LEU A 336 -7.27 -39.27 3.49
C LEU A 336 -7.62 -38.13 4.46
N LEU A 337 -8.70 -37.41 4.19
CA LEU A 337 -9.19 -36.35 5.08
C LEU A 337 -9.53 -36.90 6.47
N ASP A 338 -10.25 -38.03 6.54
CA ASP A 338 -10.61 -38.66 7.81
C ASP A 338 -9.37 -39.12 8.59
N ALA A 339 -8.33 -39.62 7.90
CA ALA A 339 -7.07 -39.97 8.54
C ALA A 339 -6.33 -38.73 9.08
N PHE A 340 -6.28 -37.63 8.31
CA PHE A 340 -5.72 -36.37 8.81
C PHE A 340 -6.49 -35.83 10.02
N LYS A 341 -7.82 -35.83 9.97
CA LYS A 341 -8.67 -35.43 11.12
C LYS A 341 -8.34 -36.26 12.35
N SER A 342 -8.27 -37.59 12.20
CA SER A 342 -7.91 -38.50 13.30
C SER A 342 -6.53 -38.18 13.89
N ILE A 343 -5.52 -37.84 13.07
CA ILE A 343 -4.21 -37.39 13.58
C ILE A 343 -4.36 -36.08 14.37
N ILE A 344 -5.03 -35.09 13.77
CA ILE A 344 -5.19 -33.73 14.33
C ILE A 344 -5.96 -33.75 15.65
N ASP A 345 -7.02 -34.55 15.76
CA ASP A 345 -7.88 -34.62 16.95
C ASP A 345 -7.16 -35.21 18.17
N HIS A 346 -6.07 -35.97 17.96
CA HIS A 346 -5.40 -36.73 19.02
C HIS A 346 -3.94 -36.33 19.22
N MET A 347 -3.41 -35.38 18.44
CA MET A 347 -2.03 -34.90 18.59
C MET A 347 -1.95 -33.78 19.63
N GLU A 348 -0.82 -33.69 20.33
CA GLU A 348 -0.51 -32.47 21.09
C GLU A 348 -0.25 -31.32 20.11
N LEU A 349 -0.96 -30.20 20.26
CA LEU A 349 -0.75 -28.99 19.47
C LEU A 349 0.60 -28.37 19.83
N SER A 350 1.64 -28.74 19.10
CA SER A 350 3.01 -28.26 19.28
C SER A 350 3.63 -27.91 17.93
N GLU A 351 4.76 -27.19 17.96
CA GLU A 351 5.46 -26.78 16.74
C GLU A 351 5.85 -27.98 15.85
N THR A 352 6.29 -29.07 16.49
CA THR A 352 6.73 -30.29 15.80
C THR A 352 5.57 -31.01 15.13
N SER A 353 4.46 -31.22 15.83
CA SER A 353 3.29 -31.93 15.28
C SER A 353 2.66 -31.18 14.11
N ILE A 354 2.56 -29.85 14.21
CA ILE A 354 2.09 -29.01 13.10
C ILE A 354 3.05 -29.09 11.91
N THR A 355 4.36 -29.13 12.17
CA THR A 355 5.37 -29.28 11.10
C THR A 355 5.21 -30.59 10.37
N ASP A 356 4.98 -31.69 11.08
CA ASP A 356 4.79 -33.02 10.50
C ASP A 356 3.55 -33.04 9.58
N VAL A 357 2.43 -32.47 10.03
CA VAL A 357 1.21 -32.34 9.21
C VAL A 357 1.48 -31.49 7.97
N LEU A 358 2.08 -30.31 8.12
CA LEU A 358 2.39 -29.42 7.00
C LEU A 358 3.39 -30.05 6.01
N GLN A 359 4.37 -30.82 6.50
CA GLN A 359 5.34 -31.51 5.66
C GLN A 359 4.67 -32.62 4.84
N ASP A 360 3.76 -33.39 5.44
CA ASP A 360 3.03 -34.43 4.71
C ASP A 360 2.08 -33.81 3.68
N LEU A 361 1.36 -32.73 4.02
CA LEU A 361 0.49 -32.01 3.09
C LEU A 361 1.21 -31.50 1.84
N ARG A 362 2.50 -31.10 1.95
CA ARG A 362 3.30 -30.70 0.78
C ARG A 362 3.44 -31.83 -0.25
N THR A 363 3.43 -33.08 0.18
CA THR A 363 3.49 -34.25 -0.72
C THR A 363 2.19 -34.46 -1.50
N LEU A 364 1.08 -33.83 -1.07
CA LEU A 364 -0.25 -33.91 -1.69
C LEU A 364 -0.61 -32.63 -2.45
N SER A 365 0.39 -31.82 -2.85
CA SER A 365 0.17 -30.51 -3.50
C SER A 365 -0.72 -30.52 -4.75
N HIS A 366 -0.92 -31.66 -5.41
CA HIS A 366 -1.84 -31.81 -6.54
C HIS A 366 -3.31 -32.02 -6.15
N GLN A 367 -3.60 -32.39 -4.89
CA GLN A 367 -4.95 -32.61 -4.35
C GLN A 367 -5.43 -31.37 -3.60
N TYR A 368 -5.75 -30.32 -4.37
CA TYR A 368 -5.99 -28.99 -3.81
C TYR A 368 -7.09 -28.95 -2.74
N PHE A 369 -8.25 -29.55 -3.03
CA PHE A 369 -9.41 -29.56 -2.11
C PHE A 369 -9.10 -30.26 -0.79
N LEU A 370 -8.41 -31.41 -0.84
CA LEU A 370 -8.00 -32.14 0.34
C LEU A 370 -7.06 -31.30 1.20
N VAL A 371 -6.01 -30.73 0.60
CA VAL A 371 -5.03 -29.91 1.32
C VAL A 371 -5.71 -28.71 1.98
N THR A 372 -6.63 -28.04 1.28
CA THR A 372 -7.41 -26.93 1.84
C THR A 372 -8.28 -27.37 3.03
N ALA A 373 -9.02 -28.48 2.88
CA ALA A 373 -9.89 -29.00 3.94
C ALA A 373 -9.11 -29.39 5.20
N VAL A 374 -7.92 -29.98 5.04
CA VAL A 374 -7.03 -30.31 6.17
C VAL A 374 -6.50 -29.05 6.84
N HIS A 375 -6.05 -28.03 6.09
CA HIS A 375 -5.62 -26.76 6.70
C HIS A 375 -6.74 -26.09 7.49
N GLN A 376 -7.96 -26.03 6.94
CA GLN A 376 -9.12 -25.46 7.63
C GLN A 376 -9.45 -26.24 8.91
N TYR A 377 -9.39 -27.57 8.86
CA TYR A 377 -9.61 -28.41 10.04
C TYR A 377 -8.52 -28.24 11.11
N CYS A 378 -7.24 -28.15 10.70
CA CYS A 378 -6.14 -27.83 11.61
C CYS A 378 -6.35 -26.48 12.29
N ILE A 379 -6.76 -25.46 11.53
CA ILE A 379 -7.03 -24.13 12.08
C ILE A 379 -8.19 -24.22 13.08
N ASP A 380 -9.34 -24.77 12.71
CA ASP A 380 -10.49 -24.94 13.61
C ASP A 380 -10.11 -25.73 14.90
N CYS A 381 -9.35 -26.81 14.78
CA CYS A 381 -8.84 -27.54 15.93
C CYS A 381 -7.93 -26.67 16.83
N ALA A 382 -7.00 -25.92 16.23
CA ALA A 382 -6.16 -24.99 16.98
C ALA A 382 -6.99 -23.88 17.64
N LEU A 383 -8.10 -23.45 17.00
CA LEU A 383 -8.99 -22.44 17.56
C LEU A 383 -9.81 -22.96 18.75
N ARG A 384 -10.27 -24.21 18.73
CA ARG A 384 -11.04 -24.78 19.86
C ARG A 384 -10.22 -24.95 21.14
N HIS A 385 -8.90 -25.05 21.03
CA HIS A 385 -7.99 -25.26 22.16
C HIS A 385 -7.32 -23.94 22.64
N HIS A 386 -7.93 -22.79 22.36
CA HIS A 386 -7.41 -21.49 22.79
C HIS A 386 -7.25 -21.39 24.32
N GLY A 387 -5.98 -21.48 24.75
CA GLY A 387 -5.60 -21.32 26.15
C GLY A 387 -4.11 -21.53 26.42
N THR A 388 -3.39 -22.29 25.58
CA THR A 388 -2.00 -22.69 25.87
C THR A 388 -0.94 -22.10 24.93
N GLU A 389 -1.11 -22.01 23.60
CA GLU A 389 -0.07 -21.46 22.70
C GLU A 389 -0.64 -20.79 21.43
N GLN A 390 -0.49 -19.46 21.29
CA GLN A 390 -0.97 -18.69 20.11
C GLN A 390 -0.16 -18.97 18.82
N GLU A 391 1.06 -19.53 18.92
CA GLU A 391 2.03 -19.66 17.81
C GLU A 391 1.60 -20.65 16.71
N SER A 392 0.65 -21.53 17.01
CA SER A 392 0.17 -22.59 16.11
C SER A 392 -0.69 -22.07 14.95
N VAL A 393 -1.56 -21.10 15.22
CA VAL A 393 -2.51 -20.55 14.23
C VAL A 393 -1.78 -19.76 13.15
N ASP A 394 -0.78 -18.99 13.55
CA ASP A 394 0.07 -18.18 12.69
C ASP A 394 0.70 -18.97 11.54
N ARG A 395 1.31 -20.12 11.88
CA ARG A 395 1.99 -20.99 10.90
C ARG A 395 1.02 -21.64 9.93
N LEU A 396 -0.15 -22.07 10.43
CA LEU A 396 -1.19 -22.68 9.63
C LEU A 396 -1.76 -21.67 8.63
N LEU A 397 -2.00 -20.42 9.04
CA LEU A 397 -2.41 -19.34 8.16
C LEU A 397 -1.36 -19.02 7.10
N LEU A 398 -0.08 -18.93 7.48
CA LEU A 398 1.02 -18.70 6.54
C LEU A 398 1.10 -19.80 5.47
N SER A 399 0.97 -21.07 5.88
CA SER A 399 0.94 -22.22 4.98
C SER A 399 -0.29 -22.19 4.06
N LEU A 400 -1.46 -21.84 4.60
CA LEU A 400 -2.69 -21.72 3.83
C LEU A 400 -2.61 -20.61 2.77
N ILE A 401 -2.03 -19.44 3.09
CA ILE A 401 -1.78 -18.35 2.13
C ILE A 401 -0.89 -18.84 0.99
N PHE A 402 0.19 -19.55 1.31
CA PHE A 402 1.11 -20.11 0.32
C PHE A 402 0.44 -21.17 -0.57
N HIS A 403 -0.44 -22.00 0.01
CA HIS A 403 -1.24 -22.97 -0.73
C HIS A 403 -2.25 -22.29 -1.66
N CYS A 404 -2.99 -21.31 -1.15
CA CYS A 404 -3.96 -20.51 -1.91
C CYS A 404 -3.34 -19.79 -3.11
N ALA A 405 -2.10 -19.33 -2.98
CA ALA A 405 -1.37 -18.70 -4.07
C ALA A 405 -1.01 -19.63 -5.25
N LYS A 406 -1.15 -20.94 -5.08
CA LYS A 406 -0.90 -21.94 -6.13
C LYS A 406 -2.19 -22.51 -6.72
N ASP A 407 -3.35 -22.06 -6.26
CA ASP A 407 -4.62 -22.51 -6.85
C ASP A 407 -4.75 -22.01 -8.29
N GLU A 408 -5.29 -22.87 -9.16
CA GLU A 408 -5.70 -22.49 -10.51
C GLU A 408 -6.99 -21.66 -10.50
N ASP A 409 -7.86 -21.87 -9.50
CA ASP A 409 -9.09 -21.12 -9.30
C ASP A 409 -8.90 -20.01 -8.27
N HIS A 410 -8.69 -18.80 -8.77
CA HIS A 410 -8.44 -17.64 -7.92
C HIS A 410 -9.62 -17.32 -6.99
N THR A 411 -10.85 -17.41 -7.47
CA THR A 411 -12.03 -17.06 -6.67
C THR A 411 -12.20 -18.01 -5.49
N ARG A 412 -12.00 -19.31 -5.72
CA ARG A 412 -12.01 -20.30 -4.65
C ARG A 412 -10.90 -20.05 -3.62
N ALA A 413 -9.68 -19.74 -4.07
CA ALA A 413 -8.57 -19.43 -3.17
C ALA A 413 -8.87 -18.22 -2.29
N MET A 414 -9.43 -17.15 -2.84
CA MET A 414 -9.79 -15.95 -2.07
C MET A 414 -10.91 -16.23 -1.06
N ASN A 415 -11.95 -16.97 -1.46
CA ASN A 415 -13.02 -17.38 -0.54
C ASN A 415 -12.49 -18.26 0.61
N THR A 416 -11.51 -19.12 0.33
CA THR A 416 -10.85 -19.96 1.33
C THR A 416 -10.09 -19.13 2.36
N LEU A 417 -9.34 -18.12 1.89
CA LEU A 417 -8.62 -17.20 2.78
C LEU A 417 -9.58 -16.35 3.61
N GLU A 418 -10.63 -15.81 3.00
CA GLU A 418 -11.63 -15.00 3.71
C GLU A 418 -12.31 -15.81 4.81
N ALA A 419 -12.71 -17.06 4.52
CA ALA A 419 -13.29 -17.95 5.52
C ALA A 419 -12.31 -18.23 6.68
N ALA A 420 -11.05 -18.55 6.37
CA ALA A 420 -10.03 -18.79 7.40
C ALA A 420 -9.75 -17.54 8.25
N PHE A 421 -9.62 -16.37 7.62
CA PHE A 421 -9.39 -15.12 8.34
C PHE A 421 -10.59 -14.73 9.20
N SER A 422 -11.82 -14.96 8.71
CA SER A 422 -13.05 -14.74 9.47
C SER A 422 -13.12 -15.66 10.69
N SER A 423 -12.87 -16.96 10.53
CA SER A 423 -12.88 -17.90 11.67
C SER A 423 -11.88 -17.53 12.76
N VAL A 424 -10.66 -17.10 12.39
CA VAL A 424 -9.65 -16.67 13.37
C VAL A 424 -10.07 -15.37 14.05
N SER A 425 -10.67 -14.44 13.31
CA SER A 425 -11.16 -13.17 13.86
C SER A 425 -12.37 -13.36 14.78
N GLU A 426 -13.30 -14.25 14.43
CA GLU A 426 -14.49 -14.60 15.23
C GLU A 426 -14.12 -15.34 16.53
N ALA A 427 -13.03 -16.11 16.50
CA ALA A 427 -12.44 -16.74 17.69
C ALA A 427 -11.65 -15.74 18.59
N GLU A 428 -11.68 -14.45 18.27
CA GLU A 428 -11.01 -13.35 19.00
C GLU A 428 -9.50 -13.55 19.18
N VAL A 429 -8.85 -14.25 18.24
CA VAL A 429 -7.40 -14.49 18.27
C VAL A 429 -6.65 -13.29 17.75
N GLU A 430 -5.69 -12.81 18.54
CA GLU A 430 -4.77 -11.77 18.10
C GLU A 430 -3.48 -12.39 17.58
N LEU A 431 -3.19 -12.17 16.29
CA LEU A 431 -1.92 -12.58 15.70
C LEU A 431 -0.80 -11.65 16.21
N PRO A 432 0.34 -12.18 16.67
CA PRO A 432 1.49 -11.38 17.02
C PRO A 432 2.01 -10.54 15.83
N SER A 433 2.81 -9.51 16.13
CA SER A 433 3.30 -8.56 15.11
C SER A 433 4.16 -9.21 14.02
N VAL A 434 5.03 -10.17 14.40
CA VAL A 434 5.95 -10.84 13.45
C VAL A 434 5.18 -11.71 12.45
N PRO A 435 4.28 -12.63 12.87
CA PRO A 435 3.50 -13.45 11.94
C PRO A 435 2.48 -12.64 11.12
N THR A 436 1.88 -11.59 11.71
CA THR A 436 1.05 -10.64 10.97
C THR A 436 1.83 -10.03 9.80
N THR A 437 3.05 -9.56 10.07
CA THR A 437 3.91 -8.97 9.04
C THR A 437 4.30 -10.00 7.97
N ALA A 438 4.57 -11.25 8.34
CA ALA A 438 4.87 -12.32 7.40
C ALA A 438 3.69 -12.65 6.48
N CYS A 439 2.47 -12.77 7.03
CA CYS A 439 1.24 -12.99 6.25
C CYS A 439 0.98 -11.84 5.27
N LEU A 440 1.03 -10.59 5.76
CA LEU A 440 0.84 -9.40 4.93
C LEU A 440 1.90 -9.29 3.83
N THR A 441 3.16 -9.65 4.14
CA THR A 441 4.24 -9.63 3.15
C THR A 441 4.00 -10.64 2.03
N LEU A 442 3.57 -11.87 2.35
CA LEU A 442 3.21 -12.86 1.33
C LEU A 442 2.02 -12.40 0.49
N ILE A 443 0.97 -11.89 1.12
CA ILE A 443 -0.21 -11.34 0.43
C ILE A 443 0.21 -10.24 -0.55
N TRP A 444 1.05 -9.30 -0.11
CA TRP A 444 1.56 -8.24 -0.99
C TRP A 444 2.46 -8.78 -2.10
N GLN A 445 3.33 -9.75 -1.83
CA GLN A 445 4.18 -10.36 -2.86
C GLN A 445 3.35 -11.02 -3.96
N TYR A 446 2.28 -11.73 -3.60
CA TYR A 446 1.37 -12.32 -4.58
C TYR A 446 0.56 -11.26 -5.31
N GLY A 447 0.01 -10.27 -4.60
CA GLY A 447 -0.64 -9.11 -5.22
C GLY A 447 0.27 -8.39 -6.21
N ASP A 448 1.53 -8.13 -5.85
CA ASP A 448 2.53 -7.51 -6.70
C ASP A 448 2.83 -8.42 -7.91
N ARG A 449 2.98 -9.74 -7.73
CA ARG A 449 3.18 -10.68 -8.84
C ARG A 449 2.02 -10.68 -9.84
N HIS A 450 0.77 -10.64 -9.37
CA HIS A 450 -0.40 -10.55 -10.23
C HIS A 450 -0.48 -9.19 -10.93
N TYR A 451 -0.13 -8.10 -10.24
CA TYR A 451 -0.10 -6.75 -10.80
C TYR A 451 0.91 -6.63 -11.96
N HIS A 452 2.15 -7.09 -11.76
CA HIS A 452 3.18 -7.08 -12.81
C HIS A 452 2.81 -8.00 -14.00
N ALA A 453 2.03 -9.04 -13.74
CA ALA A 453 1.48 -9.91 -14.78
C ALA A 453 0.22 -9.32 -15.47
N LYS A 454 -0.15 -8.06 -15.19
CA LYS A 454 -1.36 -7.38 -15.71
C LYS A 454 -2.67 -8.10 -15.38
N ARG A 455 -2.68 -8.95 -14.36
CA ARG A 455 -3.88 -9.61 -13.82
C ARG A 455 -4.42 -8.75 -12.67
N TRP A 456 -4.85 -7.55 -13.00
CA TRP A 456 -5.16 -6.51 -12.01
C TRP A 456 -6.34 -6.86 -11.10
N SER A 457 -7.36 -7.57 -11.60
CA SER A 457 -8.51 -7.98 -10.77
C SER A 457 -8.05 -8.90 -9.64
N GLN A 458 -7.29 -9.94 -10.00
CA GLN A 458 -6.71 -10.87 -9.03
C GLN A 458 -5.73 -10.19 -8.08
N ALA A 459 -4.97 -9.20 -8.56
CA ALA A 459 -4.09 -8.40 -7.71
C ALA A 459 -4.89 -7.60 -6.67
N ALA A 460 -6.02 -7.01 -7.08
CA ALA A 460 -6.91 -6.28 -6.18
C ALA A 460 -7.46 -7.19 -5.08
N ASP A 461 -7.91 -8.40 -5.42
CA ASP A 461 -8.43 -9.38 -4.45
C ASP A 461 -7.37 -9.76 -3.41
N TRP A 462 -6.13 -10.02 -3.82
CA TRP A 462 -5.01 -10.23 -2.89
C TRP A 462 -4.80 -9.04 -1.95
N TYR A 463 -4.75 -7.81 -2.48
CA TYR A 463 -4.60 -6.64 -1.61
C TYR A 463 -5.78 -6.46 -0.66
N LEU A 464 -7.02 -6.72 -1.10
CA LEU A 464 -8.20 -6.65 -0.26
C LEU A 464 -8.17 -7.70 0.86
N ALA A 465 -7.68 -8.92 0.60
CA ALA A 465 -7.48 -9.93 1.65
C ALA A 465 -6.54 -9.44 2.76
N GLY A 466 -5.50 -8.67 2.40
CA GLY A 466 -4.60 -8.02 3.36
C GLY A 466 -5.20 -6.85 4.13
N SER A 467 -6.45 -6.46 3.86
CA SER A 467 -7.18 -5.41 4.57
C SER A 467 -8.16 -5.94 5.63
N HIS A 468 -8.24 -7.28 5.78
CA HIS A 468 -9.14 -7.97 6.72
C HIS A 468 -8.90 -7.53 8.18
N GLU A 469 -9.96 -7.55 9.00
CA GLU A 469 -9.94 -7.07 10.39
C GLU A 469 -8.90 -7.79 11.27
N LEU A 470 -8.64 -9.06 10.97
CA LEU A 470 -7.59 -9.88 11.57
C LEU A 470 -6.23 -9.18 11.68
N PHE A 471 -5.84 -8.37 10.68
CA PHE A 471 -4.54 -7.70 10.64
C PHE A 471 -4.54 -6.28 11.25
N ARG A 472 -5.71 -5.79 11.69
CA ARG A 472 -5.93 -4.38 12.06
C ARG A 472 -5.26 -3.99 13.37
N LYS A 473 -5.36 -4.83 14.41
CA LYS A 473 -4.85 -4.55 15.77
C LYS A 473 -3.34 -4.39 15.79
N SER A 474 -2.63 -5.26 15.07
CA SER A 474 -1.16 -5.27 15.02
C SER A 474 -0.58 -4.27 14.01
N SER A 475 -1.38 -3.71 13.09
CA SER A 475 -0.87 -2.83 12.03
C SER A 475 -1.91 -1.88 11.39
N LEU A 476 -2.42 -0.89 12.12
CA LEU A 476 -3.46 0.05 11.63
C LEU A 476 -3.15 0.73 10.28
N SER A 477 -1.88 1.02 9.97
CA SER A 477 -1.47 1.69 8.73
C SER A 477 -1.39 0.78 7.50
N THR A 478 -1.40 -0.54 7.67
CA THR A 478 -1.22 -1.49 6.55
C THR A 478 -2.51 -1.68 5.76
N SER A 479 -3.67 -1.59 6.41
CA SER A 479 -4.99 -1.66 5.75
C SER A 479 -5.17 -0.52 4.73
N SER A 480 -4.77 0.71 5.08
CA SER A 480 -4.75 1.85 4.15
C SER A 480 -3.89 1.57 2.91
N LYS A 481 -2.72 0.96 3.09
CA LYS A 481 -1.82 0.58 1.98
C LYS A 481 -2.46 -0.46 1.07
N CYS A 482 -3.12 -1.48 1.65
CA CYS A 482 -3.86 -2.51 0.92
C CYS A 482 -4.98 -1.91 0.07
N PHE A 483 -5.84 -1.06 0.63
CA PHE A 483 -6.90 -0.39 -0.12
C PHE A 483 -6.36 0.52 -1.22
N ARG A 484 -5.30 1.30 -0.96
CA ARG A 484 -4.66 2.12 -1.99
C ARG A 484 -4.14 1.28 -3.16
N LYS A 485 -3.45 0.17 -2.88
CA LYS A 485 -2.97 -0.75 -3.92
C LYS A 485 -4.12 -1.41 -4.70
N ALA A 486 -5.19 -1.83 -4.03
CA ALA A 486 -6.38 -2.38 -4.68
C ALA A 486 -7.08 -1.33 -5.56
N ALA A 487 -7.22 -0.10 -5.10
CA ALA A 487 -7.79 1.00 -5.88
C ALA A 487 -6.96 1.29 -7.14
N LEU A 488 -5.63 1.30 -7.05
CA LEU A 488 -4.73 1.42 -8.21
C LEU A 488 -4.94 0.28 -9.21
N CYS A 489 -5.15 -0.96 -8.74
CA CYS A 489 -5.47 -2.09 -9.63
C CYS A 489 -6.79 -1.89 -10.39
N HIS A 490 -7.82 -1.33 -9.73
CA HIS A 490 -9.09 -1.02 -10.40
C HIS A 490 -8.98 0.16 -11.37
N ILE A 491 -8.12 1.15 -11.10
CA ILE A 491 -7.82 2.25 -12.03
C ILE A 491 -7.20 1.69 -13.32
N GLU A 492 -6.22 0.80 -13.23
CA GLU A 492 -5.60 0.15 -14.41
C GLU A 492 -6.60 -0.68 -15.22
N GLN A 493 -7.61 -1.26 -14.56
CA GLN A 493 -8.72 -1.97 -15.21
C GLN A 493 -9.78 -1.04 -15.84
N ARG A 494 -9.67 0.27 -15.61
CA ARG A 494 -10.69 1.27 -15.97
C ARG A 494 -12.02 1.10 -15.23
N GLU A 495 -12.01 0.40 -14.09
CA GLU A 495 -13.18 0.24 -13.21
C GLU A 495 -13.20 1.32 -12.13
N TYR A 496 -13.28 2.58 -12.55
CA TYR A 496 -13.09 3.72 -11.65
C TYR A 496 -14.13 3.79 -10.51
N ALA A 497 -15.37 3.34 -10.76
CA ALA A 497 -16.39 3.28 -9.71
C ALA A 497 -15.97 2.34 -8.56
N LYS A 498 -15.38 1.18 -8.88
CA LYS A 498 -14.86 0.26 -7.87
C LYS A 498 -13.64 0.86 -7.16
N ALA A 499 -12.71 1.47 -7.89
CA ALA A 499 -11.59 2.19 -7.29
C ALA A 499 -12.06 3.23 -6.25
N SER A 500 -13.08 4.02 -6.59
CA SER A 500 -13.70 5.01 -5.71
C SER A 500 -14.34 4.37 -4.47
N THR A 501 -15.03 3.23 -4.61
CA THR A 501 -15.60 2.51 -3.45
C THR A 501 -14.53 1.97 -2.50
N VAL A 502 -13.43 1.44 -3.05
CA VAL A 502 -12.34 0.86 -2.26
C VAL A 502 -11.56 1.93 -1.53
N ILE A 503 -11.19 3.03 -2.21
CA ILE A 503 -10.38 4.09 -1.59
C ILE A 503 -11.12 4.84 -0.48
N ARG A 504 -12.46 4.91 -0.53
CA ARG A 504 -13.29 5.48 0.56
C ARG A 504 -13.18 4.73 1.89
N ARG A 505 -12.67 3.49 1.88
CA ARG A 505 -12.40 2.71 3.11
C ARG A 505 -11.12 3.16 3.83
N CYS A 506 -10.27 3.96 3.17
CA CYS A 506 -9.07 4.52 3.79
C CYS A 506 -9.39 5.72 4.70
N PRO A 507 -8.60 5.95 5.77
CA PRO A 507 -8.58 7.22 6.49
C PRO A 507 -8.20 8.39 5.57
N THR A 508 -8.88 9.52 5.73
CA THR A 508 -8.64 10.77 4.99
C THR A 508 -7.55 11.64 5.63
N SER A 509 -6.79 11.10 6.59
CA SER A 509 -5.69 11.78 7.26
C SER A 509 -4.37 11.72 6.48
N GLU A 510 -4.27 10.88 5.45
CA GLU A 510 -3.04 10.64 4.67
C GLU A 510 -3.11 11.32 3.29
N ALA A 511 -2.07 12.06 2.91
CA ALA A 511 -1.92 12.71 1.60
C ALA A 511 -1.99 11.69 0.47
N THR A 512 -1.37 10.51 0.67
CA THR A 512 -1.36 9.43 -0.33
C THR A 512 -2.76 8.87 -0.63
N THR A 513 -3.69 8.92 0.33
CA THR A 513 -5.09 8.53 0.09
C THR A 513 -5.76 9.55 -0.82
N HIS A 514 -5.63 10.84 -0.52
CA HIS A 514 -6.17 11.92 -1.35
C HIS A 514 -5.58 11.94 -2.75
N TYR A 515 -4.31 11.60 -2.92
CA TYR A 515 -3.70 11.44 -4.24
C TYR A 515 -4.38 10.35 -5.08
N VAL A 516 -4.73 9.20 -4.48
CA VAL A 516 -5.45 8.12 -5.20
C VAL A 516 -6.91 8.51 -5.48
N ILE A 517 -7.56 9.26 -4.56
CA ILE A 517 -8.89 9.84 -4.81
C ILE A 517 -8.82 10.79 -6.01
N PHE A 518 -7.85 11.71 -6.01
CA PHE A 518 -7.58 12.63 -7.10
C PHE A 518 -7.36 11.88 -8.42
N LEU A 519 -6.49 10.87 -8.44
CA LEU A 519 -6.21 10.07 -9.64
C LEU A 519 -7.47 9.36 -10.15
N THR A 520 -8.31 8.82 -9.24
CA THR A 520 -9.58 8.20 -9.61
C THR A 520 -10.54 9.22 -10.24
N ALA A 521 -10.67 10.40 -9.64
CA ALA A 521 -11.54 11.48 -10.14
C ALA A 521 -11.10 12.02 -11.51
N ILE A 522 -9.80 12.17 -11.73
CA ILE A 522 -9.23 12.55 -13.04
C ILE A 522 -9.66 11.54 -14.11
N HIS A 523 -9.48 10.24 -13.86
CA HIS A 523 -9.86 9.23 -14.83
C HIS A 523 -11.39 9.09 -15.04
N GLN A 524 -12.20 9.53 -14.09
CA GLN A 524 -13.66 9.63 -14.24
C GLN A 524 -14.11 10.91 -14.97
N GLY A 525 -13.22 11.90 -15.14
CA GLY A 525 -13.59 13.21 -15.66
C GLY A 525 -14.34 14.10 -14.66
N LEU A 526 -14.24 13.82 -13.35
CA LEU A 526 -14.91 14.57 -12.29
C LEU A 526 -14.00 15.70 -11.79
N GLU A 527 -14.06 16.86 -12.45
CA GLU A 527 -13.21 18.03 -12.17
C GLU A 527 -13.31 18.52 -10.72
N ASP A 528 -14.53 18.72 -10.21
CA ASP A 528 -14.76 19.23 -8.85
C ASP A 528 -14.29 18.28 -7.75
N GLU A 529 -14.37 16.97 -7.99
CA GLU A 529 -13.86 15.96 -7.06
C GLU A 529 -12.33 15.92 -7.07
N ALA A 530 -11.71 16.02 -8.25
CA ALA A 530 -10.26 16.11 -8.36
C ALA A 530 -9.73 17.37 -7.64
N ILE A 531 -10.35 18.53 -7.88
CA ILE A 531 -9.95 19.79 -7.22
C ILE A 531 -10.07 19.67 -5.69
N ARG A 532 -11.17 19.14 -5.17
CA ARG A 532 -11.36 18.93 -3.72
C ARG A 532 -10.31 17.98 -3.13
N ALA A 533 -10.10 16.83 -3.75
CA ALA A 533 -9.11 15.84 -3.30
C ALA A 533 -7.69 16.45 -3.27
N MET A 534 -7.33 17.25 -4.27
CA MET A 534 -6.05 17.94 -4.33
C MET A 534 -5.90 19.01 -3.24
N GLN A 535 -6.96 19.74 -2.91
CA GLN A 535 -6.95 20.71 -1.81
C GLN A 535 -6.83 20.02 -0.44
N ASP A 536 -7.51 18.90 -0.24
CA ASP A 536 -7.45 18.15 1.01
C ASP A 536 -6.10 17.44 1.18
N MET A 537 -5.49 16.96 0.08
CA MET A 537 -4.12 16.45 0.04
C MET A 537 -3.08 17.48 0.52
N GLN A 538 -3.29 18.79 0.30
CA GLN A 538 -2.36 19.81 0.78
C GLN A 538 -2.50 20.13 2.27
N LYS A 539 -3.67 19.84 2.85
CA LYS A 539 -3.94 20.10 4.27
C LYS A 539 -3.42 18.99 5.18
N THR A 540 -3.11 17.82 4.63
CA THR A 540 -2.60 16.67 5.39
C THR A 540 -1.14 16.85 5.81
N PRO A 541 -0.74 16.36 7.00
CA PRO A 541 0.60 16.60 7.56
C PRO A 541 1.73 15.89 6.80
N ASP A 542 1.43 14.82 6.06
CA ASP A 542 2.37 14.02 5.27
C ASP A 542 2.46 14.48 3.80
N PHE A 543 1.97 15.67 3.48
CA PHE A 543 2.00 16.23 2.13
C PHE A 543 3.44 16.39 1.59
N ASP A 544 3.69 15.88 0.38
CA ASP A 544 4.93 16.07 -0.38
C ASP A 544 4.63 16.84 -1.67
N ARG A 545 5.40 17.92 -1.92
CA ARG A 545 5.32 18.73 -3.15
C ARG A 545 5.42 17.88 -4.43
N LYS A 546 6.14 16.75 -4.41
CA LYS A 546 6.21 15.81 -5.55
C LYS A 546 4.84 15.28 -5.97
N MET A 547 3.88 15.17 -5.06
CA MET A 547 2.51 14.76 -5.39
C MET A 547 1.81 15.79 -6.29
N LEU A 548 2.04 17.10 -6.10
CA LEU A 548 1.52 18.13 -7.00
C LEU A 548 2.20 18.11 -8.36
N LEU A 549 3.49 17.76 -8.43
CA LEU A 549 4.17 17.57 -9.73
C LEU A 549 3.55 16.41 -10.52
N LEU A 550 3.29 15.29 -9.85
CA LEU A 550 2.58 14.15 -10.48
C LEU A 550 1.15 14.53 -10.86
N ALA A 551 0.44 15.26 -10.00
CA ALA A 551 -0.91 15.78 -10.30
C ALA A 551 -0.90 16.71 -11.51
N THR A 552 0.14 17.53 -11.68
CA THR A 552 0.33 18.42 -12.85
C THR A 552 0.47 17.58 -14.11
N GLN A 553 1.33 16.56 -14.08
CA GLN A 553 1.56 15.67 -15.22
C GLN A 553 0.28 14.95 -15.65
N ILE A 554 -0.44 14.32 -14.71
CA ILE A 554 -1.63 13.54 -15.05
C ILE A 554 -2.81 14.43 -15.49
N SER A 555 -3.00 15.60 -14.89
CA SER A 555 -4.03 16.56 -15.32
C SER A 555 -3.75 17.05 -16.74
N HIS A 556 -2.48 17.28 -17.08
CA HIS A 556 -2.08 17.67 -18.42
C HIS A 556 -2.29 16.54 -19.44
N GLN A 557 -1.88 15.31 -19.12
CA GLN A 557 -2.06 14.14 -19.98
C GLN A 557 -3.53 13.78 -20.20
N SER A 558 -4.38 14.07 -19.21
CA SER A 558 -5.84 13.83 -19.28
C SER A 558 -6.61 15.00 -19.90
N GLU A 559 -5.92 16.05 -20.36
CA GLU A 559 -6.49 17.26 -20.96
C GLU A 559 -7.50 18.04 -20.07
N MET A 560 -7.45 17.83 -18.75
CA MET A 560 -8.34 18.51 -17.79
C MET A 560 -7.77 19.88 -17.40
N LYS A 561 -8.03 20.89 -18.24
CA LYS A 561 -7.42 22.22 -18.16
C LYS A 561 -7.73 22.98 -16.87
N THR A 562 -8.97 22.89 -16.38
CA THR A 562 -9.41 23.55 -15.12
C THR A 562 -8.67 22.98 -13.91
N VAL A 563 -8.60 21.65 -13.81
CA VAL A 563 -7.85 20.96 -12.75
C VAL A 563 -6.37 21.26 -12.84
N LEU A 564 -5.80 21.22 -14.05
CA LEU A 564 -4.39 21.58 -14.28
C LEU A 564 -4.09 23.01 -13.82
N LEU A 565 -4.98 23.96 -14.09
CA LEU A 565 -4.85 25.34 -13.63
C LEU A 565 -4.78 25.39 -12.09
N THR A 566 -5.72 24.74 -11.40
CA THR A 566 -5.74 24.72 -9.93
C THR A 566 -4.52 24.02 -9.33
N VAL A 567 -4.04 22.93 -9.94
CA VAL A 567 -2.83 22.22 -9.49
C VAL A 567 -1.58 23.10 -9.65
N LEU A 568 -1.46 23.83 -10.76
CA LEU A 568 -0.34 24.76 -10.99
C LEU A 568 -0.36 25.93 -9.98
N GLU A 569 -1.53 26.46 -9.64
CA GLU A 569 -1.69 27.49 -8.61
C GLU A 569 -1.32 26.98 -7.22
N ALA A 570 -1.74 25.75 -6.89
CA ALA A 570 -1.34 25.07 -5.66
C ALA A 570 0.19 24.89 -5.61
N LEU A 571 0.80 24.44 -6.69
CA LEU A 571 2.24 24.27 -6.79
C LEU A 571 2.98 25.60 -6.60
N LEU A 572 2.48 26.70 -7.19
CA LEU A 572 3.03 28.04 -7.00
C LEU A 572 2.96 28.47 -5.52
N LYS A 573 1.86 28.19 -4.81
CA LYS A 573 1.72 28.50 -3.37
C LYS A 573 2.70 27.73 -2.48
N THR A 574 3.21 26.58 -2.93
CA THR A 574 4.24 25.85 -2.17
C THR A 574 5.61 26.51 -2.21
N LEU A 575 5.83 27.45 -3.14
CA LEU A 575 7.09 28.20 -3.23
C LEU A 575 7.12 29.30 -2.17
N LYS A 576 8.05 29.20 -1.23
CA LYS A 576 8.34 30.25 -0.26
C LYS A 576 9.21 31.33 -0.89
N VAL A 577 8.58 32.23 -1.65
CA VAL A 577 9.28 33.35 -2.27
C VAL A 577 9.52 34.42 -1.20
N GLY A 578 10.74 34.45 -0.65
CA GLY A 578 11.11 35.32 0.47
C GLY A 578 12.42 34.91 1.17
N THR A 579 12.83 33.65 1.01
CA THR A 579 14.18 33.20 1.36
C THR A 579 15.11 33.38 0.16
N THR A 580 16.35 33.76 0.44
CA THR A 580 17.47 34.21 -0.42
C THR A 580 17.90 33.31 -1.61
N ASP A 581 17.06 32.40 -2.10
CA ASP A 581 17.36 31.55 -3.26
C ASP A 581 16.75 32.13 -4.55
N GLY A 582 17.60 32.57 -5.47
CA GLY A 582 17.21 33.03 -6.80
C GLY A 582 16.51 31.94 -7.65
N GLU A 583 16.74 30.66 -7.34
CA GLU A 583 16.13 29.51 -8.03
C GLU A 583 14.61 29.44 -7.80
N ALA A 584 14.14 29.70 -6.58
CA ALA A 584 12.71 29.72 -6.27
C ALA A 584 11.94 30.82 -7.02
N VAL A 585 12.60 31.96 -7.28
CA VAL A 585 12.03 33.06 -8.07
C VAL A 585 11.91 32.65 -9.55
N VAL A 586 12.92 31.99 -10.11
CA VAL A 586 12.89 31.48 -11.49
C VAL A 586 11.79 30.42 -11.66
N GLU A 587 11.66 29.49 -10.71
CA GLU A 587 10.57 28.51 -10.69
C GLU A 587 9.20 29.19 -10.62
N ALA A 588 9.03 30.17 -9.73
CA ALA A 588 7.78 30.91 -9.60
C ALA A 588 7.39 31.64 -10.89
N MET A 589 8.35 32.32 -11.54
CA MET A 589 8.12 33.00 -12.82
C MET A 589 7.74 32.02 -13.93
N THR A 590 8.36 30.84 -13.95
CA THR A 590 8.03 29.78 -14.91
C THR A 590 6.60 29.26 -14.68
N LEU A 591 6.21 29.02 -13.44
CA LEU A 591 4.86 28.58 -13.09
C LEU A 591 3.81 29.64 -13.42
N ILE A 592 4.05 30.90 -13.07
CA ILE A 592 3.17 32.04 -13.41
C ILE A 592 2.95 32.10 -14.93
N ARG A 593 4.02 31.97 -15.70
CA ARG A 593 3.94 31.93 -17.16
C ARG A 593 3.08 30.78 -17.68
N CYS A 594 3.23 29.59 -17.11
CA CYS A 594 2.41 28.42 -17.46
C CYS A 594 0.93 28.63 -17.11
N ILE A 595 0.66 29.17 -15.92
CA ILE A 595 -0.68 29.49 -15.43
C ILE A 595 -1.36 30.51 -16.35
N ILE A 596 -0.70 31.63 -16.65
CA ILE A 596 -1.23 32.67 -17.55
C ILE A 596 -1.54 32.09 -18.92
N LYS A 597 -0.62 31.32 -19.52
CA LYS A 597 -0.87 30.68 -20.83
C LYS A 597 -2.09 29.76 -20.80
N LEU A 598 -2.28 29.01 -19.72
CA LEU A 598 -3.40 28.09 -19.59
C LEU A 598 -4.72 28.83 -19.35
N ALA A 599 -4.72 29.83 -18.47
CA ALA A 599 -5.89 30.65 -18.20
C ALA A 599 -6.34 31.45 -19.44
N LEU A 600 -5.41 31.99 -20.23
CA LEU A 600 -5.72 32.64 -21.50
C LEU A 600 -6.32 31.67 -22.53
N LYS A 601 -5.88 30.40 -22.55
CA LYS A 601 -6.52 29.38 -23.40
C LYS A 601 -7.94 29.05 -22.96
N LEU A 602 -8.17 29.00 -21.64
CA LEU A 602 -9.49 28.78 -21.07
C LEU A 602 -10.44 29.95 -21.34
N LEU A 603 -9.94 31.19 -21.38
CA LEU A 603 -10.76 32.38 -21.66
C LEU A 603 -11.43 32.37 -23.04
N VAL A 604 -10.85 31.68 -24.02
CA VAL A 604 -11.41 31.57 -25.39
C VAL A 604 -12.51 30.49 -25.47
N GLU A 605 -12.74 29.71 -24.41
CA GLU A 605 -13.75 28.65 -24.43
C GLU A 605 -15.18 29.20 -24.23
N PRO A 606 -16.20 28.70 -24.93
CA PRO A 606 -17.55 29.32 -24.92
C PRO A 606 -18.26 29.32 -23.56
N ILE A 607 -17.90 28.39 -22.67
CA ILE A 607 -18.53 28.18 -21.36
C ILE A 607 -17.61 28.72 -20.24
N ALA A 608 -16.57 29.46 -20.61
CA ALA A 608 -15.61 29.99 -19.65
C ALA A 608 -16.26 31.00 -18.69
N ASN A 609 -15.95 30.87 -17.40
CA ASN A 609 -16.27 31.91 -16.43
C ASN A 609 -15.28 33.07 -16.61
N MET A 610 -15.57 33.94 -17.59
CA MET A 610 -14.68 35.04 -17.98
C MET A 610 -14.26 35.93 -16.80
N PRO A 611 -15.18 36.42 -15.92
CA PRO A 611 -14.79 37.27 -14.80
C PRO A 611 -13.76 36.61 -13.87
N LEU A 612 -13.98 35.35 -13.51
CA LEU A 612 -13.07 34.60 -12.63
C LEU A 612 -11.70 34.41 -13.28
N LEU A 613 -11.67 34.02 -14.56
CA LEU A 613 -10.42 33.77 -15.28
C LEU A 613 -9.64 35.06 -15.56
N ILE A 614 -10.32 36.17 -15.85
CA ILE A 614 -9.70 37.50 -15.98
C ILE A 614 -9.05 37.88 -14.65
N ASP A 615 -9.77 37.75 -13.53
CA ASP A 615 -9.21 38.02 -12.20
C ASP A 615 -8.00 37.10 -11.92
N THR A 616 -8.07 35.82 -12.25
CA THR A 616 -6.95 34.89 -12.13
C THR A 616 -5.74 35.37 -12.93
N VAL A 617 -5.90 35.69 -14.21
CA VAL A 617 -4.83 36.18 -15.08
C VAL A 617 -4.19 37.45 -14.50
N VAL A 618 -5.01 38.43 -14.13
CA VAL A 618 -4.52 39.71 -13.58
C VAL A 618 -3.80 39.51 -12.26
N ASN A 619 -4.30 38.67 -11.36
CA ASN A 619 -3.65 38.36 -10.09
C ASN A 619 -2.27 37.71 -10.26
N HIS A 620 -2.12 36.81 -11.25
CA HIS A 620 -0.82 36.21 -11.56
C HIS A 620 0.15 37.21 -12.20
N PHE A 621 -0.34 38.12 -13.05
CA PHE A 621 0.46 39.25 -13.54
C PHE A 621 0.89 40.19 -12.40
N ARG A 622 0.00 40.49 -11.45
CA ARG A 622 0.32 41.31 -10.26
C ARG A 622 1.40 40.64 -9.41
N THR A 623 1.28 39.34 -9.21
CA THR A 623 2.31 38.55 -8.52
C THR A 623 3.64 38.62 -9.25
N ALA A 624 3.64 38.49 -10.58
CA ALA A 624 4.84 38.63 -11.40
C ALA A 624 5.49 40.02 -11.28
N ARG A 625 4.67 41.08 -11.21
CA ARG A 625 5.15 42.45 -10.96
C ARG A 625 5.88 42.55 -9.63
N ILE A 626 5.26 42.08 -8.54
CA ILE A 626 5.86 42.09 -7.19
C ILE A 626 7.20 41.32 -7.18
N LEU A 627 7.24 40.13 -7.82
CA LEU A 627 8.47 39.34 -7.93
C LEU A 627 9.56 40.07 -8.72
N THR A 628 9.18 40.77 -9.78
CA THR A 628 10.10 41.56 -10.60
C THR A 628 10.64 42.77 -9.86
N GLU A 629 9.80 43.47 -9.10
CA GLU A 629 10.21 44.59 -8.23
C GLU A 629 11.20 44.13 -7.16
N ALA A 630 10.92 43.00 -6.51
CA ALA A 630 11.83 42.39 -5.54
C ALA A 630 13.17 41.99 -6.17
N ALA A 631 13.14 41.40 -7.37
CA ALA A 631 14.35 41.06 -8.12
C ALA A 631 15.14 42.31 -8.56
N SER A 632 14.46 43.40 -8.93
CA SER A 632 15.07 44.70 -9.24
C SER A 632 15.79 45.29 -8.04
N ALA A 633 15.17 45.29 -6.87
CA ALA A 633 15.79 45.75 -5.62
C ALA A 633 17.05 44.93 -5.26
N GLN A 634 17.05 43.63 -5.56
CA GLN A 634 18.17 42.72 -5.33
C GLN A 634 19.19 42.68 -6.49
N LYS A 635 19.00 43.47 -7.55
CA LYS A 635 19.81 43.42 -8.79
C LYS A 635 19.90 42.03 -9.43
N ALA A 636 18.85 41.22 -9.28
CA ALA A 636 18.75 39.84 -9.75
C ALA A 636 17.85 39.67 -10.98
N VAL A 637 17.38 40.77 -11.61
CA VAL A 637 16.48 40.75 -12.78
C VAL A 637 17.04 39.95 -13.95
N SER A 638 18.38 39.92 -14.10
CA SER A 638 19.05 39.13 -15.15
C SER A 638 18.70 37.64 -15.09
N LEU A 639 18.42 37.09 -13.90
CA LEU A 639 18.02 35.68 -13.72
C LEU A 639 16.64 35.38 -14.32
N ILE A 640 15.74 36.36 -14.32
CA ILE A 640 14.35 36.22 -14.77
C ILE A 640 14.05 37.04 -16.03
N PHE A 641 15.07 37.64 -16.65
CA PHE A 641 14.92 38.60 -17.75
C PHE A 641 14.08 38.03 -18.90
N LYS A 642 14.28 36.76 -19.26
CA LYS A 642 13.53 36.08 -20.32
C LYS A 642 12.02 36.00 -20.01
N ASP A 643 11.67 35.77 -18.76
CA ASP A 643 10.27 35.65 -18.33
C ASP A 643 9.62 37.01 -18.17
N VAL A 644 10.30 37.99 -17.57
CA VAL A 644 9.84 39.39 -17.52
C VAL A 644 9.60 39.93 -18.94
N SER A 645 10.55 39.67 -19.85
CA SER A 645 10.45 40.07 -21.26
C SER A 645 9.23 39.47 -21.97
N TRP A 646 8.86 38.24 -21.64
CA TRP A 646 7.65 37.63 -22.19
C TRP A 646 6.38 38.14 -21.50
N LEU A 647 6.42 38.34 -20.18
CA LEU A 647 5.28 38.75 -19.38
C LEU A 647 4.82 40.16 -19.75
N TRP A 648 5.70 41.14 -19.92
CA TRP A 648 5.27 42.48 -20.31
C TRP A 648 4.57 42.47 -21.68
N ARG A 649 5.10 41.75 -22.68
CA ARG A 649 4.47 41.62 -24.01
C ARG A 649 3.11 40.95 -23.90
N THR A 650 3.02 39.91 -23.06
CA THR A 650 1.77 39.16 -22.90
C THR A 650 0.74 39.99 -22.15
N ALA A 651 1.13 40.73 -21.10
CA ALA A 651 0.25 41.66 -20.39
C ALA A 651 -0.25 42.76 -21.34
N TYR A 652 0.64 43.36 -22.15
CA TYR A 652 0.28 44.35 -23.16
C TYR A 652 -0.73 43.81 -24.16
N ASN A 653 -0.44 42.67 -24.79
CA ASN A 653 -1.32 42.08 -25.79
C ASN A 653 -2.67 41.65 -25.18
N CYS A 654 -2.64 41.12 -23.96
CA CYS A 654 -3.85 40.77 -23.21
C CYS A 654 -4.71 42.01 -22.93
N ALA A 655 -4.09 43.12 -22.53
CA ALA A 655 -4.80 44.38 -22.32
C ALA A 655 -5.39 44.94 -23.63
N VAL A 656 -4.62 44.91 -24.73
CA VAL A 656 -5.10 45.34 -26.06
C VAL A 656 -6.28 44.50 -26.53
N GLN A 657 -6.21 43.17 -26.39
CA GLN A 657 -7.31 42.27 -26.71
C GLN A 657 -8.51 42.52 -25.79
N GLY A 658 -8.27 42.73 -24.50
CA GLY A 658 -9.29 43.08 -23.51
C GLY A 658 -10.05 44.35 -23.85
N CYS A 659 -9.40 45.37 -24.42
CA CYS A 659 -10.07 46.59 -24.89
C CYS A 659 -11.20 46.32 -25.91
N SER A 660 -11.10 45.24 -26.70
CA SER A 660 -12.12 44.88 -27.69
C SER A 660 -13.08 43.79 -27.20
N GLU A 661 -12.66 42.94 -26.27
CA GLU A 661 -13.39 41.70 -25.93
C GLU A 661 -13.94 41.66 -24.50
N TRP A 662 -13.40 42.44 -23.57
CA TRP A 662 -13.74 42.36 -22.13
C TRP A 662 -14.60 43.54 -21.71
N GLU A 663 -15.91 43.41 -21.90
CA GLU A 663 -16.90 44.38 -21.44
C GLU A 663 -16.85 44.53 -19.90
N HIS A 664 -16.97 45.77 -19.41
CA HIS A 664 -17.02 46.11 -17.97
C HIS A 664 -15.77 45.70 -17.16
N CYS A 665 -14.63 45.52 -17.83
CA CYS A 665 -13.36 45.13 -17.23
C CYS A 665 -12.29 46.22 -17.37
N GLU A 666 -12.68 47.48 -17.53
CA GLU A 666 -11.80 48.61 -17.85
C GLU A 666 -10.71 48.81 -16.79
N GLU A 667 -11.03 48.59 -15.51
CA GLU A 667 -10.07 48.67 -14.41
C GLU A 667 -9.00 47.57 -14.50
N ARG A 668 -9.40 46.34 -14.84
CA ARG A 668 -8.48 45.21 -15.03
C ARG A 668 -7.60 45.38 -16.26
N ILE A 669 -8.17 45.87 -17.36
CA ILE A 669 -7.42 46.20 -18.58
C ILE A 669 -6.39 47.30 -18.29
N SER A 670 -6.80 48.34 -17.56
CA SER A 670 -5.91 49.43 -17.15
C SER A 670 -4.76 48.91 -16.28
N GLU A 671 -5.05 48.03 -15.34
CA GLU A 671 -4.04 47.39 -14.49
C GLU A 671 -3.06 46.53 -15.29
N LEU A 672 -3.51 45.81 -16.33
CA LEU A 672 -2.61 45.04 -17.20
C LEU A 672 -1.66 45.95 -17.99
N PHE A 673 -2.12 47.11 -18.45
CA PHE A 673 -1.23 48.11 -19.07
C PHE A 673 -0.21 48.67 -18.06
N ASP A 674 -0.62 48.93 -16.81
CA ASP A 674 0.32 49.34 -15.76
C ASP A 674 1.37 48.25 -15.48
N ILE A 675 0.94 47.00 -15.31
CA ILE A 675 1.84 45.86 -15.09
C ILE A 675 2.79 45.71 -16.28
N SER A 676 2.29 45.80 -17.51
CA SER A 676 3.12 45.75 -18.72
C SER A 676 4.18 46.86 -18.70
N ARG A 677 3.78 48.09 -18.38
CA ARG A 677 4.70 49.23 -18.28
C ARG A 677 5.77 48.96 -17.23
N ASP A 678 5.38 48.58 -16.01
CA ASP A 678 6.29 48.40 -14.88
C ASP A 678 7.30 47.28 -15.15
N LEU A 679 6.86 46.16 -15.73
CA LEU A 679 7.72 45.05 -16.16
C LEU A 679 8.68 45.46 -17.29
N LEU A 680 8.20 46.26 -18.25
CA LEU A 680 9.02 46.76 -19.35
C LEU A 680 10.07 47.77 -18.85
N GLU A 681 9.70 48.67 -17.93
CA GLU A 681 10.65 49.60 -17.27
C GLU A 681 11.75 48.81 -16.56
N ALA A 682 11.42 47.75 -15.82
CA ALA A 682 12.40 46.87 -15.18
C ALA A 682 13.33 46.18 -16.20
N CYS A 683 12.80 45.71 -17.34
CA CYS A 683 13.61 45.19 -18.44
C CYS A 683 14.58 46.24 -19.01
N CYS A 684 14.11 47.46 -19.23
CA CYS A 684 14.93 48.56 -19.75
C CYS A 684 16.05 48.95 -18.78
N GLN A 685 15.78 48.93 -17.47
CA GLN A 685 16.78 49.24 -16.44
C GLN A 685 17.83 48.12 -16.25
N ALA A 686 17.41 46.87 -16.42
CA ALA A 686 18.31 45.72 -16.29
C ALA A 686 19.15 45.45 -17.57
N SER A 687 18.72 45.97 -18.71
CA SER A 687 19.42 45.80 -19.99
C SER A 687 20.72 46.61 -20.03
N PRO A 688 21.88 46.00 -20.36
CA PRO A 688 23.11 46.74 -20.61
C PRO A 688 23.10 47.45 -21.99
N VAL A 689 22.13 47.11 -22.85
CA VAL A 689 21.94 47.70 -24.18
C VAL A 689 20.96 48.86 -24.09
N ASP A 690 21.25 49.90 -24.86
CA ASP A 690 20.43 51.10 -24.89
C ASP A 690 19.00 50.81 -25.40
N VAL A 691 18.01 51.47 -24.81
CA VAL A 691 16.58 51.22 -25.11
C VAL A 691 16.26 51.61 -26.56
N ASP A 692 15.66 50.70 -27.31
CA ASP A 692 15.15 50.88 -28.68
C ASP A 692 13.92 51.82 -28.71
N ALA A 693 13.74 52.55 -29.81
CA ALA A 693 12.55 53.32 -30.14
C ALA A 693 11.24 52.49 -30.02
N GLU A 694 11.22 51.22 -30.43
CA GLU A 694 10.02 50.36 -30.34
C GLU A 694 9.60 50.11 -28.88
N LEU A 695 10.57 49.87 -27.98
CA LEU A 695 10.31 49.71 -26.56
C LEU A 695 9.81 51.03 -25.93
N CYS A 696 10.34 52.17 -26.37
CA CYS A 696 9.84 53.48 -25.97
C CYS A 696 8.37 53.68 -26.37
N LEU A 697 7.97 53.24 -27.58
CA LEU A 697 6.57 53.32 -28.02
C LEU A 697 5.65 52.44 -27.18
N HIS A 698 6.06 51.21 -26.83
CA HIS A 698 5.27 50.36 -25.94
C HIS A 698 5.13 50.94 -24.54
N LEU A 699 6.18 51.56 -23.98
CA LEU A 699 6.10 52.29 -22.70
C LEU A 699 5.09 53.43 -22.76
N ILE A 700 5.13 54.22 -23.84
CA ILE A 700 4.21 55.35 -24.03
C ILE A 700 2.77 54.85 -24.19
N ASN A 701 2.54 53.86 -25.06
CA ASN A 701 1.22 53.30 -25.30
C ASN A 701 0.62 52.71 -24.03
N ALA A 702 1.40 51.93 -23.27
CA ALA A 702 0.93 51.35 -22.01
C ALA A 702 0.62 52.42 -20.97
N SER A 703 1.47 53.45 -20.85
CA SER A 703 1.24 54.59 -19.92
C SER A 703 0.00 55.40 -20.28
N PHE A 704 -0.24 55.63 -21.57
CA PHE A 704 -1.41 56.35 -22.05
C PHE A 704 -2.68 55.53 -21.89
N ALA A 705 -2.64 54.25 -22.28
CA ALA A 705 -3.81 53.37 -22.28
C ALA A 705 -4.29 53.05 -20.85
N SER A 706 -3.39 52.84 -19.88
CA SER A 706 -3.79 52.56 -18.50
C SER A 706 -4.58 53.71 -17.88
N VAL A 707 -4.13 54.94 -18.09
CA VAL A 707 -4.83 56.13 -17.60
C VAL A 707 -6.13 56.36 -18.36
N SER A 708 -6.10 56.21 -19.68
CA SER A 708 -7.30 56.40 -20.51
C SER A 708 -8.43 55.46 -20.08
N GLY A 709 -8.12 54.18 -19.84
CA GLY A 709 -9.11 53.21 -19.35
C GLY A 709 -9.76 53.62 -18.02
N ARG A 710 -8.98 54.13 -17.06
CA ARG A 710 -9.50 54.65 -15.79
C ARG A 710 -10.38 55.89 -15.97
N VAL A 711 -10.00 56.79 -16.87
CA VAL A 711 -10.79 57.99 -17.23
C VAL A 711 -12.14 57.60 -17.81
N PHE A 712 -12.16 56.71 -18.81
CA PHE A 712 -13.41 56.26 -19.43
C PHE A 712 -14.30 55.47 -18.47
N SER A 713 -13.72 54.58 -17.65
CA SER A 713 -14.45 53.86 -16.60
C SER A 713 -15.11 54.82 -15.61
N LEU A 714 -14.42 55.90 -15.22
CA LEU A 714 -15.00 56.90 -14.33
C LEU A 714 -16.12 57.69 -15.01
N ARG A 715 -15.93 58.11 -16.26
CA ARG A 715 -16.95 58.81 -17.06
C ARG A 715 -18.24 57.99 -17.16
N GLU A 716 -18.13 56.68 -17.40
CA GLU A 716 -19.29 55.78 -17.43
C GLU A 716 -19.98 55.69 -16.06
N ALA A 717 -19.21 55.62 -14.97
CA ALA A 717 -19.75 55.61 -13.61
C ALA A 717 -20.51 56.91 -13.28
N ILE A 718 -19.99 58.07 -13.71
CA ILE A 718 -20.65 59.38 -13.57
C ILE A 718 -21.96 59.41 -14.37
N GLN A 719 -21.94 58.99 -15.64
CA GLN A 719 -23.13 58.96 -16.50
C GLN A 719 -24.21 58.02 -15.94
N SER A 720 -23.81 56.94 -15.27
CA SER A 720 -24.70 55.98 -14.62
C SER A 720 -25.24 56.46 -13.26
N ASN A 721 -25.06 57.74 -12.88
CA ASN A 721 -25.46 58.34 -11.60
C ASN A 721 -24.90 57.60 -10.36
N ARG A 722 -23.75 56.92 -10.48
CA ARG A 722 -23.09 56.34 -9.31
C ARG A 722 -22.40 57.45 -8.52
N THR A 723 -22.45 57.38 -7.19
CA THR A 723 -21.71 58.31 -6.33
C THR A 723 -20.21 58.13 -6.57
N VAL A 724 -19.57 59.15 -7.13
CA VAL A 724 -18.13 59.16 -7.36
C VAL A 724 -17.42 59.69 -6.13
N ASP A 725 -16.47 58.90 -5.66
CA ASP A 725 -15.57 59.27 -4.57
C ASP A 725 -14.57 60.34 -5.04
N LYS A 726 -14.42 61.40 -4.24
CA LYS A 726 -13.44 62.45 -4.49
C LYS A 726 -12.01 61.93 -4.43
N ASP A 727 -11.73 60.95 -3.58
CA ASP A 727 -10.39 60.36 -3.47
C ASP A 727 -10.00 59.64 -4.76
N ARG A 728 -10.97 59.00 -5.43
CA ARG A 728 -10.78 58.37 -6.74
C ARG A 728 -10.50 59.40 -7.85
N LEU A 729 -11.19 60.55 -7.83
CA LEU A 729 -10.89 61.66 -8.74
C LEU A 729 -9.47 62.20 -8.54
N TYR A 730 -9.03 62.40 -7.29
CA TYR A 730 -7.67 62.82 -6.99
C TYR A 730 -6.63 61.80 -7.47
N SER A 731 -6.87 60.51 -7.24
CA SER A 731 -5.96 59.44 -7.70
C SER A 731 -5.81 59.45 -9.22
N ILE A 732 -6.90 59.53 -9.97
CA ILE A 732 -6.85 59.52 -11.44
C ILE A 732 -6.19 60.80 -11.97
N ALA A 733 -6.46 61.97 -11.37
CA ALA A 733 -5.78 63.22 -11.72
C ALA A 733 -4.26 63.12 -11.52
N ALA A 734 -3.82 62.51 -10.41
CA ALA A 734 -2.41 62.25 -10.16
C ALA A 734 -1.81 61.27 -11.18
N ASP A 735 -2.54 60.21 -11.54
CA ASP A 735 -2.11 59.24 -12.55
C ASP A 735 -1.98 59.88 -13.95
N ILE A 736 -2.92 60.75 -14.34
CA ILE A 736 -2.86 61.52 -15.60
C ILE A 736 -1.58 62.36 -15.63
N LYS A 737 -1.33 63.14 -14.58
CA LYS A 737 -0.13 63.99 -14.47
C LYS A 737 1.16 63.18 -14.51
N ALA A 738 1.19 62.06 -13.78
CA ALA A 738 2.34 61.15 -13.75
C ALA A 738 2.60 60.54 -15.14
N SER A 739 1.54 60.08 -15.83
CA SER A 739 1.64 59.50 -17.18
C SER A 739 2.11 60.54 -18.20
N LYS A 740 1.55 61.76 -18.18
CA LYS A 740 1.99 62.88 -19.01
C LYS A 740 3.48 63.15 -18.83
N ASN A 741 3.92 63.31 -17.58
CA ASN A 741 5.33 63.59 -17.27
C ASN A 741 6.26 62.45 -17.70
N LYS A 742 5.83 61.19 -17.55
CA LYS A 742 6.58 60.02 -18.03
C LYS A 742 6.73 60.04 -19.55
N ILE A 743 5.64 60.25 -20.29
CA ILE A 743 5.67 60.29 -21.76
C ILE A 743 6.57 61.41 -22.25
N VAL A 744 6.45 62.62 -21.69
CA VAL A 744 7.34 63.76 -22.00
C VAL A 744 8.81 63.43 -21.72
N ALA A 745 9.11 62.75 -20.61
CA ALA A 745 10.47 62.34 -20.25
C ALA A 745 11.04 61.25 -21.18
N VAL A 746 10.20 60.43 -21.82
CA VAL A 746 10.64 59.47 -22.84
C VAL A 746 10.89 60.19 -24.17
N VAL A 747 10.01 61.11 -24.57
CA VAL A 747 10.13 61.90 -25.81
C VAL A 747 11.38 62.78 -25.78
N SER A 748 11.69 63.42 -24.65
CA SER A 748 12.86 64.29 -24.52
C SER A 748 14.21 63.59 -24.75
N LYS A 749 14.25 62.25 -24.68
CA LYS A 749 15.43 61.45 -25.02
C LYS A 749 15.68 61.33 -26.53
N ASN A 750 14.81 61.90 -27.38
CA ASN A 750 14.93 61.96 -28.85
C ASN A 750 15.19 60.60 -29.55
N LYS A 751 14.63 59.51 -29.00
CA LYS A 751 14.79 58.17 -29.57
C LYS A 751 13.78 57.83 -30.67
N ILE A 752 12.64 58.49 -30.69
CA ILE A 752 11.59 58.29 -31.70
C ILE A 752 11.91 59.21 -32.88
N GLN A 753 12.37 58.62 -33.98
CA GLN A 753 12.79 59.36 -35.18
C GLN A 753 11.70 59.43 -36.26
N ASP A 754 10.77 58.47 -36.28
CA ASP A 754 9.68 58.44 -37.24
C ASP A 754 8.67 59.57 -36.97
N ASP A 755 8.37 60.38 -37.99
CA ASP A 755 7.52 61.57 -37.85
C ASP A 755 6.05 61.21 -37.55
N ASN A 756 5.56 60.06 -38.01
CA ASN A 756 4.21 59.60 -37.72
C ASN A 756 4.08 59.12 -36.27
N ASP A 757 5.10 58.45 -35.74
CA ASP A 757 5.15 58.10 -34.33
C ASP A 757 5.28 59.32 -33.43
N ARG A 758 6.08 60.32 -33.81
CA ARG A 758 6.19 61.58 -33.06
C ARG A 758 4.87 62.33 -33.00
N SER A 759 4.15 62.43 -34.11
CA SER A 759 2.84 63.09 -34.15
C SER A 759 1.80 62.33 -33.32
N ARG A 760 1.80 60.99 -33.37
CA ARG A 760 0.94 60.15 -32.54
C ARG A 760 1.20 60.32 -31.04
N VAL A 761 2.47 60.33 -30.63
CA VAL A 761 2.84 60.55 -29.21
C VAL A 761 2.45 61.96 -28.76
N GLN A 762 2.63 62.96 -29.62
CA GLN A 762 2.18 64.33 -29.33
C GLN A 762 0.66 64.38 -29.12
N TYR A 763 -0.12 63.63 -29.92
CA TYR A 763 -1.55 63.49 -29.72
C TYR A 763 -1.91 62.86 -28.37
N PHE A 764 -1.16 61.85 -27.89
CA PHE A 764 -1.37 61.30 -26.55
C PHE A 764 -1.15 62.33 -25.44
N ILE A 765 -0.10 63.15 -25.54
CA ILE A 765 0.15 64.24 -24.58
C ILE A 765 -1.03 65.22 -24.57
N HIS A 766 -1.52 65.59 -25.75
CA HIS A 766 -2.68 66.46 -25.91
C HIS A 766 -3.95 65.90 -25.27
N VAL A 767 -4.26 64.62 -25.52
CA VAL A 767 -5.42 63.96 -24.89
C VAL A 767 -5.27 63.92 -23.37
N LEU A 768 -4.08 63.62 -22.84
CA LEU A 768 -3.82 63.64 -21.40
C LEU A 768 -3.99 65.04 -20.81
N GLN A 769 -3.59 66.10 -21.53
CA GLN A 769 -3.81 67.49 -21.11
C GLN A 769 -5.30 67.82 -21.03
N VAL A 770 -6.12 67.34 -21.97
CA VAL A 770 -7.59 67.48 -21.89
C VAL A 770 -8.14 66.74 -20.68
N PHE A 771 -7.71 65.49 -20.44
CA PHE A 771 -8.13 64.72 -19.26
C PHE A 771 -7.73 65.41 -17.96
N GLU A 772 -6.52 65.97 -17.88
CA GLU A 772 -6.04 66.67 -16.70
C GLU A 772 -6.90 67.92 -16.42
N ALA A 773 -7.21 68.71 -17.45
CA ALA A 773 -8.09 69.85 -17.34
C ALA A 773 -9.52 69.45 -16.91
N GLU A 774 -10.10 68.42 -17.52
CA GLU A 774 -11.42 67.90 -17.16
C GLU A 774 -11.49 67.50 -15.68
N PHE A 775 -10.51 66.72 -15.20
CA PHE A 775 -10.50 66.24 -13.82
C PHE A 775 -10.26 67.35 -12.81
N LEU A 776 -9.41 68.34 -13.12
CA LEU A 776 -9.21 69.49 -12.24
C LEU A 776 -10.43 70.40 -12.17
N VAL A 777 -11.17 70.56 -13.28
CA VAL A 777 -12.45 71.29 -13.30
C VAL A 777 -13.47 70.55 -12.42
N GLN A 778 -13.60 69.23 -12.54
CA GLN A 778 -14.46 68.42 -11.67
C GLN A 778 -14.06 68.51 -10.18
N LEU A 779 -12.76 68.57 -9.90
CA LEU A 779 -12.22 68.78 -8.55
C LEU A 779 -12.32 70.23 -8.06
N LYS A 780 -12.69 71.18 -8.93
CA LYS A 780 -12.75 72.62 -8.70
C LYS A 780 -11.39 73.24 -8.32
N ASP A 781 -10.30 72.67 -8.84
CA ASP A 781 -8.94 73.19 -8.65
C ASP A 781 -8.56 74.16 -9.79
N TRP A 782 -9.09 75.37 -9.69
CA TRP A 782 -9.00 76.38 -10.75
C TRP A 782 -7.60 76.96 -10.95
N ASP A 783 -6.76 76.93 -9.92
CA ASP A 783 -5.38 77.40 -9.99
C ASP A 783 -4.55 76.45 -10.87
N GLN A 784 -4.69 75.14 -10.67
CA GLN A 784 -4.03 74.13 -11.51
C GLN A 784 -4.57 74.11 -12.94
N VAL A 785 -5.87 74.34 -13.15
CA VAL A 785 -6.45 74.52 -14.50
C VAL A 785 -5.75 75.66 -15.24
N SER A 786 -5.60 76.82 -14.60
CA SER A 786 -4.93 77.99 -15.19
C SER A 786 -3.46 77.71 -15.52
N GLN A 787 -2.77 76.97 -14.65
CA GLN A 787 -1.38 76.55 -14.89
C GLN A 787 -1.26 75.63 -16.10
N ILE A 788 -2.15 74.65 -16.25
CA ILE A 788 -2.14 73.74 -17.39
C ILE A 788 -2.40 74.48 -18.69
N VAL A 789 -3.38 75.40 -18.73
CA VAL A 789 -3.62 76.20 -19.93
C VAL A 789 -2.37 76.99 -20.33
N ALA A 790 -1.65 77.58 -19.36
CA ALA A 790 -0.40 78.27 -19.62
C ALA A 790 0.70 77.36 -20.20
N GLU A 791 0.73 76.08 -19.82
CA GLU A 791 1.63 75.07 -20.42
C GLU A 791 1.21 74.74 -21.87
N ILE A 792 -0.09 74.55 -22.13
CA ILE A 792 -0.60 74.07 -23.43
C ILE A 792 -0.43 75.12 -24.54
N VAL A 793 -0.55 76.41 -24.21
CA VAL A 793 -0.38 77.53 -25.16
C VAL A 793 0.93 77.46 -25.96
N ASN A 794 1.97 76.84 -25.40
CA ASN A 794 3.27 76.69 -26.04
C ASN A 794 3.42 75.38 -26.85
N SER A 795 2.38 74.57 -27.00
CA SER A 795 2.45 73.21 -27.56
C SER A 795 2.34 73.11 -29.09
N GLY A 796 2.39 74.24 -29.81
CA GLY A 796 2.43 74.29 -31.27
C GLY A 796 1.08 74.03 -31.97
N PRO A 797 1.07 73.94 -33.31
CA PRO A 797 -0.15 73.89 -34.13
C PRO A 797 -0.94 72.57 -34.03
N LEU A 798 -0.39 71.50 -33.44
CA LEU A 798 -1.13 70.25 -33.21
C LEU A 798 -2.10 70.35 -32.02
N ALA A 799 -2.06 71.44 -31.25
CA ALA A 799 -2.85 71.62 -30.03
C ALA A 799 -4.26 72.17 -30.26
N VAL A 800 -4.68 72.45 -31.50
CA VAL A 800 -6.00 73.07 -31.79
C VAL A 800 -7.16 72.29 -31.18
N GLY A 801 -7.22 70.98 -31.40
CA GLY A 801 -8.26 70.14 -30.80
C GLY A 801 -8.22 70.14 -29.27
N THR A 802 -7.04 70.25 -28.68
CA THR A 802 -6.82 70.36 -27.22
C THR A 802 -7.39 71.67 -26.67
N PHE A 803 -7.07 72.78 -27.34
CA PHE A 803 -7.59 74.11 -27.02
C PHE A 803 -9.11 74.11 -27.05
N GLU A 804 -9.68 73.49 -28.08
CA GLU A 804 -11.13 73.41 -28.25
C GLU A 804 -11.80 72.61 -27.14
N ALA A 805 -11.29 71.42 -26.84
CA ALA A 805 -11.84 70.58 -25.80
C ALA A 805 -11.80 71.26 -24.42
N ILE A 806 -10.69 71.94 -24.08
CA ILE A 806 -10.56 72.63 -22.79
C ILE A 806 -11.48 73.84 -22.72
N ALA A 807 -11.58 74.63 -23.79
CA ALA A 807 -12.51 75.75 -23.86
C ALA A 807 -13.96 75.29 -23.65
N ASP A 808 -14.36 74.19 -24.28
CA ASP A 808 -15.70 73.62 -24.14
C ASP A 808 -15.94 73.07 -22.71
N ILE A 809 -14.96 72.38 -22.11
CA ILE A 809 -15.03 71.91 -20.72
C ILE A 809 -15.29 73.07 -19.75
N LEU A 810 -14.50 74.16 -19.88
CA LEU A 810 -14.63 75.33 -19.01
C LEU A 810 -15.95 76.08 -19.23
N TRP A 811 -16.42 76.12 -20.48
CA TRP A 811 -17.66 76.82 -20.84
C TRP A 811 -18.91 76.11 -20.33
N VAL A 812 -18.93 74.77 -20.36
CA VAL A 812 -20.06 73.96 -19.92
C VAL A 812 -20.20 73.96 -18.39
N ASP A 813 -19.08 74.09 -17.66
CA ASP A 813 -19.09 74.07 -16.20
C ASP A 813 -19.57 75.40 -15.59
N LYS A 814 -20.74 75.35 -14.95
CA LYS A 814 -21.40 76.53 -14.34
C LYS A 814 -20.70 77.05 -13.09
N ASP A 815 -19.86 76.24 -12.45
CA ASP A 815 -19.14 76.61 -11.24
C ASP A 815 -17.77 77.26 -11.57
N CYS A 816 -17.40 77.36 -12.84
CA CYS A 816 -16.15 77.99 -13.28
C CYS A 816 -16.12 79.49 -12.92
N PRO A 817 -15.14 79.96 -12.13
CA PRO A 817 -14.99 81.37 -11.82
C PRO A 817 -14.77 82.20 -13.08
N ILE A 818 -15.51 83.31 -13.22
CA ILE A 818 -15.48 84.16 -14.42
C ILE A 818 -14.06 84.63 -14.76
N ASN A 819 -13.22 84.91 -13.77
CA ASN A 819 -11.81 85.29 -13.97
C ASN A 819 -10.95 84.15 -14.57
N VAL A 820 -11.23 82.90 -14.20
CA VAL A 820 -10.54 81.70 -14.70
C VAL A 820 -11.00 81.39 -16.12
N LEU A 821 -12.32 81.36 -16.35
CA LEU A 821 -12.91 81.17 -17.67
C LEU A 821 -12.38 82.22 -18.65
N TYR A 822 -12.43 83.48 -18.26
CA TYR A 822 -11.91 84.59 -19.04
C TYR A 822 -10.40 84.46 -19.34
N GLY A 823 -9.58 84.21 -18.32
CA GLY A 823 -8.13 84.11 -18.47
C GLY A 823 -7.70 82.93 -19.35
N CYS A 824 -8.36 81.78 -19.20
CA CYS A 824 -8.08 80.59 -20.01
C CYS A 824 -8.53 80.77 -21.46
N LEU A 825 -9.75 81.27 -21.71
CA LEU A 825 -10.22 81.53 -23.08
C LEU A 825 -9.37 82.58 -23.79
N GLU A 826 -8.95 83.63 -23.09
CA GLU A 826 -8.04 84.65 -23.65
C GLU A 826 -6.68 84.05 -24.01
N ALA A 827 -6.12 83.17 -23.16
CA ALA A 827 -4.85 82.49 -23.44
C ALA A 827 -4.96 81.52 -24.63
N ILE A 828 -6.03 80.74 -24.69
CA ILE A 828 -6.32 79.80 -25.80
C ILE A 828 -6.52 80.57 -27.11
N LEU A 829 -7.26 81.67 -27.10
CA LEU A 829 -7.52 82.49 -28.29
C LEU A 829 -6.22 83.04 -28.88
N ARG A 830 -5.33 83.58 -28.02
CA ARG A 830 -4.01 84.06 -28.44
C ARG A 830 -3.16 82.96 -29.04
N ALA A 831 -3.07 81.82 -28.36
CA ALA A 831 -2.30 80.67 -28.85
C ALA A 831 -2.78 80.21 -30.23
N SER A 832 -4.11 80.16 -30.42
CA SER A 832 -4.70 79.70 -31.68
C SER A 832 -4.39 80.65 -32.85
N LEU A 833 -4.32 81.96 -32.57
CA LEU A 833 -3.90 82.98 -33.55
C LEU A 833 -2.40 82.90 -33.84
N ASP A 834 -1.56 82.77 -32.81
CA ASP A 834 -0.10 82.71 -32.93
C ASP A 834 0.36 81.50 -33.76
N HIS A 835 -0.34 80.36 -33.64
CA HIS A 835 -0.02 79.12 -34.37
C HIS A 835 -0.73 78.99 -35.73
N SER A 836 -1.52 79.98 -36.15
CA SER A 836 -2.28 79.98 -37.43
C SER A 836 -3.15 78.73 -37.63
N SER A 837 -3.73 78.23 -36.54
CA SER A 837 -4.38 76.93 -36.48
C SER A 837 -5.70 77.06 -35.71
N LEU A 838 -6.77 77.44 -36.40
CA LEU A 838 -8.00 77.94 -35.78
C LEU A 838 -9.23 77.56 -36.61
N SER A 839 -10.25 76.95 -35.99
CA SER A 839 -11.59 76.86 -36.57
C SER A 839 -12.30 78.21 -36.45
N VAL A 840 -12.71 78.80 -37.58
CA VAL A 840 -13.35 80.13 -37.62
C VAL A 840 -14.66 80.14 -36.82
N GLU A 841 -15.41 79.04 -36.84
CA GLU A 841 -16.66 78.90 -36.09
C GLU A 841 -16.45 78.96 -34.57
N LYS A 842 -15.46 78.22 -34.07
CA LYS A 842 -15.18 78.15 -32.63
C LYS A 842 -14.51 79.42 -32.12
N PHE A 843 -13.63 80.01 -32.94
CA PHE A 843 -13.08 81.34 -32.70
C PHE A 843 -14.19 82.36 -32.44
N ALA A 844 -15.19 82.40 -33.32
CA ALA A 844 -16.30 83.34 -33.20
C ALA A 844 -17.07 83.15 -31.89
N ARG A 845 -17.29 81.89 -31.48
CA ARG A 845 -17.95 81.54 -30.22
C ARG A 845 -17.15 81.97 -28.99
N TRP A 846 -15.85 81.69 -28.93
CA TRP A 846 -15.00 82.08 -27.79
C TRP A 846 -14.80 83.59 -27.72
N LEU A 847 -14.71 84.26 -28.88
CA LEU A 847 -14.61 85.70 -28.94
C LEU A 847 -15.90 86.38 -28.46
N ARG A 848 -17.07 85.86 -28.86
CA ARG A 848 -18.36 86.28 -28.32
C ARG A 848 -18.41 86.12 -26.80
N ALA A 849 -17.98 84.97 -26.29
CA ALA A 849 -17.91 84.70 -24.85
C ALA A 849 -17.05 85.72 -24.11
N ILE A 850 -15.82 85.95 -24.59
CA ILE A 850 -14.89 86.94 -24.04
C ILE A 850 -15.51 88.35 -24.08
N CYS A 851 -16.04 88.78 -25.22
CA CYS A 851 -16.66 90.09 -25.38
C CYS A 851 -17.87 90.26 -24.44
N THR A 852 -18.71 89.23 -24.29
CA THR A 852 -19.86 89.26 -23.39
C THR A 852 -19.43 89.43 -21.92
N ILE A 853 -18.40 88.70 -21.49
CA ILE A 853 -17.86 88.80 -20.12
C ILE A 853 -17.26 90.19 -19.86
N ILE A 854 -16.46 90.69 -20.79
CA ILE A 854 -15.80 92.01 -20.67
C ILE A 854 -16.85 93.13 -20.65
N LEU A 855 -17.79 93.11 -21.60
CA LEU A 855 -18.81 94.14 -21.73
C LEU A 855 -19.80 94.14 -20.56
N ALA A 856 -20.04 93.01 -19.91
CA ALA A 856 -20.86 92.94 -18.69
C ALA A 856 -20.24 93.72 -17.51
N ARG A 857 -18.90 93.84 -17.43
CA ARG A 857 -18.21 94.64 -16.41
C ARG A 857 -18.23 96.13 -16.74
N ASN A 858 -18.25 96.46 -18.03
CA ASN A 858 -18.45 97.80 -18.60
C ASN A 858 -17.55 98.91 -18.03
N THR A 859 -16.30 98.60 -17.65
CA THR A 859 -15.31 99.65 -17.32
C THR A 859 -14.70 100.24 -18.60
N PRO A 860 -14.10 101.45 -18.56
CA PRO A 860 -13.41 102.01 -19.72
C PRO A 860 -12.31 101.10 -20.28
N ALA A 861 -11.51 100.48 -19.40
CA ALA A 861 -10.46 99.54 -19.81
C ALA A 861 -11.05 98.27 -20.47
N ASP A 862 -12.17 97.77 -19.94
CA ASP A 862 -12.88 96.63 -20.50
C ASP A 862 -13.43 96.95 -21.90
N ARG A 863 -14.09 98.10 -22.09
CA ARG A 863 -14.61 98.49 -23.42
C ARG A 863 -13.52 98.64 -24.47
N VAL A 864 -12.36 99.22 -24.10
CA VAL A 864 -11.19 99.30 -24.98
C VAL A 864 -10.66 97.91 -25.36
N LYS A 865 -10.72 96.95 -24.43
CA LYS A 865 -10.30 95.58 -24.70
C LYS A 865 -11.31 94.84 -25.58
N ALA A 866 -12.61 95.01 -25.32
CA ALA A 866 -13.69 94.40 -26.09
C ALA A 866 -13.69 94.87 -27.56
N ILE A 867 -13.52 96.17 -27.83
CA ILE A 867 -13.42 96.67 -29.21
C ILE A 867 -12.21 96.07 -29.94
N GLY A 868 -11.10 95.86 -29.24
CA GLY A 868 -9.93 95.18 -29.81
C GLY A 868 -10.22 93.76 -30.27
N TYR A 869 -11.04 93.00 -29.54
CA TYR A 869 -11.50 91.68 -30.00
C TYR A 869 -12.46 91.78 -31.19
N VAL A 870 -13.37 92.76 -31.21
CA VAL A 870 -14.25 92.97 -32.37
C VAL A 870 -13.44 93.31 -33.63
N GLU A 871 -12.38 94.09 -33.50
CA GLU A 871 -11.44 94.38 -34.59
C GLU A 871 -10.67 93.13 -35.02
N GLN A 872 -10.24 92.27 -34.08
CA GLN A 872 -9.65 90.97 -34.42
C GLN A 872 -10.63 90.07 -35.18
N ALA A 873 -11.91 90.05 -34.78
CA ALA A 873 -12.95 89.32 -35.50
C ALA A 873 -13.12 89.83 -36.93
N LEU A 874 -13.02 91.14 -37.15
CA LEU A 874 -13.05 91.75 -38.48
C LEU A 874 -11.88 91.31 -39.35
N THR A 875 -10.66 91.25 -38.80
CA THR A 875 -9.49 90.71 -39.53
C THR A 875 -9.72 89.27 -39.95
N VAL A 876 -10.22 88.41 -39.05
CA VAL A 876 -10.53 87.00 -39.38
C VAL A 876 -11.65 86.89 -40.42
N MET A 877 -12.67 87.75 -40.36
CA MET A 877 -13.73 87.82 -41.38
C MET A 877 -13.15 88.20 -42.75
N GLU A 878 -12.27 89.19 -42.81
CA GLU A 878 -11.62 89.64 -44.05
C GLU A 878 -10.74 88.56 -44.68
N GLU A 879 -10.00 87.82 -43.85
CA GLU A 879 -9.10 86.75 -44.30
C GLU A 879 -9.86 85.48 -44.78
N ASN A 880 -11.12 85.29 -44.36
CA ASN A 880 -11.90 84.06 -44.61
C ASN A 880 -13.23 84.31 -45.37
N ASP A 881 -13.44 85.47 -45.98
CA ASP A 881 -14.75 85.79 -46.60
C ASP A 881 -15.07 84.88 -47.81
N ASP A 882 -14.04 84.48 -48.57
CA ASP A 882 -14.14 83.58 -49.73
C ASP A 882 -13.69 82.13 -49.43
N SER A 883 -13.49 81.77 -48.15
CA SER A 883 -13.04 80.42 -47.78
C SER A 883 -14.22 79.45 -47.59
N ASP A 884 -13.91 78.14 -47.56
CA ASP A 884 -14.91 77.10 -47.24
C ASP A 884 -15.39 77.14 -45.77
N GLU A 885 -14.71 77.90 -44.90
CA GLU A 885 -15.09 78.15 -43.50
C GLU A 885 -15.31 79.66 -43.23
N PRO A 886 -16.36 80.27 -43.81
CA PRO A 886 -16.64 81.68 -43.60
C PRO A 886 -17.10 81.94 -42.16
N TYR A 887 -16.80 83.14 -41.64
CA TYR A 887 -17.24 83.52 -40.29
C TYR A 887 -18.76 83.31 -40.10
N PRO A 888 -19.24 82.66 -39.02
CA PRO A 888 -20.65 82.29 -38.92
C PRO A 888 -21.60 83.49 -38.98
N MET A 889 -22.66 83.40 -39.80
CA MET A 889 -23.58 84.51 -40.06
C MET A 889 -24.24 85.06 -38.78
N ASP A 890 -24.65 84.18 -37.87
CA ASP A 890 -25.28 84.58 -36.60
C ASP A 890 -24.30 85.37 -35.71
N GLU A 891 -23.01 85.04 -35.78
CA GLU A 891 -21.96 85.74 -35.05
C GLU A 891 -21.64 87.10 -35.69
N ARG A 892 -21.67 87.20 -37.04
CA ARG A 892 -21.56 88.50 -37.75
C ARG A 892 -22.70 89.44 -37.36
N GLN A 893 -23.93 88.93 -37.33
CA GLN A 893 -25.11 89.71 -36.94
C GLN A 893 -25.03 90.16 -35.48
N TRP A 894 -24.53 89.29 -34.60
CA TRP A 894 -24.33 89.64 -33.20
C TRP A 894 -23.23 90.66 -33.00
N LEU A 895 -22.07 90.52 -33.64
CA LEU A 895 -21.00 91.52 -33.58
C LEU A 895 -21.49 92.87 -34.07
N LEU A 896 -22.27 92.91 -35.16
CA LEU A 896 -22.91 94.12 -35.65
C LEU A 896 -23.83 94.75 -34.60
N GLY A 897 -24.72 93.95 -34.01
CA GLY A 897 -25.66 94.39 -32.99
C GLY A 897 -24.95 94.89 -31.73
N THR A 898 -23.98 94.13 -31.22
CA THR A 898 -23.16 94.46 -30.06
C THR A 898 -22.38 95.75 -30.30
N ALA A 899 -21.67 95.87 -31.42
CA ALA A 899 -20.89 97.07 -31.72
C ALA A 899 -21.77 98.32 -31.85
N TYR A 900 -22.93 98.21 -32.51
CA TYR A 900 -23.89 99.31 -32.63
C TYR A 900 -24.50 99.71 -31.27
N ASN A 901 -24.90 98.73 -30.45
CA ASN A 901 -25.51 98.96 -29.15
C ASN A 901 -24.50 99.58 -28.17
N THR A 902 -23.29 99.01 -28.08
CA THR A 902 -22.22 99.56 -27.22
C THR A 902 -21.78 100.94 -27.70
N GLY A 903 -21.70 101.19 -29.02
CA GLY A 903 -21.44 102.52 -29.55
C GLY A 903 -22.52 103.54 -29.16
N THR A 904 -23.79 103.12 -29.16
CA THR A 904 -24.92 103.93 -28.71
C THR A 904 -24.88 104.21 -27.20
N GLU A 905 -24.52 103.21 -26.39
CA GLU A 905 -24.33 103.37 -24.94
C GLU A 905 -23.18 104.33 -24.61
N CYS A 906 -22.02 104.18 -25.25
CA CYS A 906 -20.89 105.10 -25.09
C CYS A 906 -21.26 106.53 -25.50
N LEU A 907 -22.04 106.70 -26.56
CA LEU A 907 -22.50 108.01 -27.03
C LEU A 907 -23.46 108.66 -26.04
N HIS A 908 -24.39 107.88 -25.46
CA HIS A 908 -25.26 108.37 -24.40
C HIS A 908 -24.48 108.76 -23.13
N ALA A 909 -23.39 108.07 -22.84
CA ALA A 909 -22.45 108.37 -21.76
C ALA A 909 -21.45 109.49 -22.09
N SER A 910 -21.57 110.16 -23.25
CA SER A 910 -20.65 111.21 -23.73
C SER A 910 -19.19 110.78 -23.95
N LEU A 911 -18.95 109.48 -24.10
CA LEU A 911 -17.63 108.90 -24.43
C LEU A 911 -17.45 108.91 -25.96
N LEU A 912 -17.26 110.10 -26.52
CA LEU A 912 -17.33 110.34 -27.98
C LEU A 912 -16.30 109.53 -28.79
N ASP A 913 -15.07 109.42 -28.28
CA ASP A 913 -13.99 108.67 -28.97
C ASP A 913 -14.25 107.17 -28.97
N GLU A 914 -14.72 106.61 -27.85
CA GLU A 914 -15.11 105.19 -27.77
C GLU A 914 -16.32 104.92 -28.67
N ALA A 915 -17.35 105.77 -28.60
CA ALA A 915 -18.55 105.66 -29.42
C ALA A 915 -18.20 105.65 -30.91
N LYS A 916 -17.33 106.58 -31.35
CA LYS A 916 -16.85 106.65 -32.73
C LYS A 916 -16.26 105.31 -33.18
N ARG A 917 -15.32 104.76 -32.41
CA ARG A 917 -14.63 103.50 -32.75
C ARG A 917 -15.59 102.32 -32.86
N TRP A 918 -16.57 102.22 -31.95
CA TRP A 918 -17.61 101.20 -32.00
C TRP A 918 -18.54 101.34 -33.21
N PHE A 919 -18.96 102.57 -33.55
CA PHE A 919 -19.77 102.82 -34.75
C PHE A 919 -18.99 102.54 -36.05
N GLU A 920 -17.71 102.88 -36.10
CA GLU A 920 -16.82 102.55 -37.22
C GLU A 920 -16.71 101.04 -37.41
N ALA A 921 -16.43 100.29 -36.34
CA ALA A 921 -16.39 98.82 -36.40
C ALA A 921 -17.74 98.23 -36.87
N SER A 922 -18.88 98.71 -36.34
CA SER A 922 -20.22 98.27 -36.77
C SER A 922 -20.49 98.54 -38.26
N THR A 923 -19.98 99.65 -38.79
CA THR A 923 -20.09 100.02 -40.20
C THR A 923 -19.24 99.11 -41.09
N VAL A 924 -18.05 98.71 -40.63
CA VAL A 924 -17.20 97.75 -41.34
C VAL A 924 -17.85 96.36 -41.37
N ILE A 925 -18.38 95.88 -40.23
CA ILE A 925 -19.06 94.57 -40.13
C ILE A 925 -20.24 94.48 -41.11
N CYS A 926 -20.91 95.60 -41.42
CA CYS A 926 -22.02 95.62 -42.38
C CYS A 926 -21.65 95.03 -43.76
N ARG A 927 -20.38 95.10 -44.18
CA ARG A 927 -19.92 94.52 -45.46
C ARG A 927 -20.16 93.00 -45.53
N PHE A 928 -20.12 92.33 -44.39
CA PHE A 928 -20.16 90.88 -44.26
C PHE A 928 -21.55 90.31 -43.93
N VAL A 929 -22.61 91.13 -43.89
CA VAL A 929 -23.99 90.69 -43.60
C VAL A 929 -24.98 91.06 -44.72
N PRO A 930 -26.07 90.29 -44.92
CA PRO A 930 -27.10 90.59 -45.91
C PRO A 930 -27.72 91.99 -45.72
N GLY A 931 -27.84 92.74 -46.83
CA GLY A 931 -28.36 94.13 -46.80
C GLY A 931 -27.37 95.15 -46.23
N GLY A 932 -26.07 94.80 -46.17
CA GLY A 932 -25.00 95.60 -45.58
C GLY A 932 -24.98 97.09 -45.93
N LYS A 933 -25.15 97.44 -47.21
CA LYS A 933 -25.10 98.85 -47.68
C LYS A 933 -26.21 99.71 -47.05
N GLU A 934 -27.42 99.18 -46.92
CA GLU A 934 -28.55 99.88 -46.30
C GLU A 934 -28.36 100.01 -44.78
N ARG A 935 -27.85 98.95 -44.14
CA ARG A 935 -27.56 98.93 -42.70
C ARG A 935 -26.44 99.91 -42.34
N ALA A 936 -25.33 99.92 -43.09
CA ALA A 936 -24.22 100.86 -42.92
C ALA A 936 -24.66 102.32 -43.04
N LYS A 937 -25.53 102.62 -44.02
CA LYS A 937 -26.12 103.95 -44.19
C LYS A 937 -26.97 104.36 -42.99
N LYS A 938 -27.84 103.47 -42.50
CA LYS A 938 -28.66 103.72 -41.28
C LYS A 938 -27.80 103.96 -40.04
N ILE A 939 -26.76 103.15 -39.84
CA ILE A 939 -25.82 103.31 -38.72
C ILE A 939 -25.11 104.67 -38.80
N SER A 940 -24.61 105.05 -39.98
CA SER A 940 -23.94 106.34 -40.20
C SER A 940 -24.88 107.53 -39.98
N GLU A 941 -26.13 107.44 -40.47
CA GLU A 941 -27.17 108.44 -40.24
C GLU A 941 -27.52 108.57 -38.75
N THR A 942 -27.63 107.45 -38.03
CA THR A 942 -27.93 107.44 -36.60
C THR A 942 -26.76 107.99 -35.78
N TYR A 943 -25.53 107.63 -36.10
CA TYR A 943 -24.33 108.18 -35.49
C TYR A 943 -24.24 109.70 -35.70
N MET A 944 -24.40 110.20 -36.94
CA MET A 944 -24.37 111.65 -37.23
C MET A 944 -25.52 112.40 -36.53
N HIS A 945 -26.72 111.84 -36.54
CA HIS A 945 -27.87 112.44 -35.86
C HIS A 945 -27.67 112.49 -34.34
N LEU A 946 -27.15 111.43 -33.72
CA LEU A 946 -26.84 111.43 -32.29
C LEU A 946 -25.67 112.37 -31.95
N LEU A 947 -24.59 112.42 -32.76
CA LEU A 947 -23.48 113.35 -32.56
C LEU A 947 -23.95 114.81 -32.61
N SER A 948 -24.85 115.14 -33.55
CA SER A 948 -25.40 116.48 -33.70
C SER A 948 -26.08 116.99 -32.42
N ARG A 949 -26.70 116.09 -31.63
CA ARG A 949 -27.37 116.40 -30.35
C ARG A 949 -26.42 116.73 -29.20
N TYR A 950 -25.17 116.25 -29.27
CA TYR A 950 -24.14 116.52 -28.26
C TYR A 950 -23.20 117.66 -28.69
N THR A 951 -22.97 117.87 -29.98
CA THR A 951 -22.33 119.09 -30.49
C THR A 951 -23.22 120.33 -30.32
N SER A 952 -24.55 120.14 -30.19
CA SER A 952 -25.51 121.23 -29.96
C SER A 952 -25.70 121.63 -28.49
N LYS A 953 -24.94 121.04 -27.56
CA LYS A 953 -24.87 121.47 -26.15
C LYS A 953 -23.40 121.62 -25.74
N GLY A 954 -22.76 122.64 -26.30
CA GLY A 954 -21.68 123.35 -25.62
C GLY A 954 -22.25 124.22 -24.50
#